data_AF-A0A257EB76-F1
#
_entry.id   AF-A0A257EB76-F1
#
_cell.length_a   1.000
_cell.length_b   1.000
_cell.length_c   1.000
_cell.angle_alpha   90.00
_cell.angle_beta   90.00
_cell.angle_gamma   90.00
#
_symmetry.space_group_name_H-M   'P 1'
#
loop_
_entity.id
_entity.type
_entity.pdbx_description
1 polymer ?
#
loop_
_entity_poly.entity_id
_entity_poly.type
_entity_poly.pdbx_seq_one_letter_code
_entity_poly.pdbx_strand_id
1 'polypeptide(L)'
;MSSDLNVIEAQDLSKVYQLFLSPADRLRQMLFGASRFGNRSFSALSGVSFSLHRGEVLGLVGRNGAGKSTLLQIVCGTLMPSSGALNVRGRVAALLELGAGFNVEFSGRENVYLYGSVLGLSHQEMADRFDEIAAFSGIGEFIDQPVKTYSSGMYVRLAFSIATSVDPDILVVDEALSVGDGEFARKSFDRIMALRAKGTTILFCSHSLFQVESICTRAMWLHAGKVVAQGNPAQVVSAYQEFLDSTEAQQPALAVSPAQPSAPKGYARLTRVRVGGLAPGQGPLQLVSLKDDLHIDAHFSSDPNLPCPSVAVSIHSPDGRIVSSAGAWNDGHLLERDAVGLGHVSLRFPQLPLLKGRYYVSLHLFCERGLHIYDVADRAVYLSVEQEGLEQGLFHMPRIWSSQSEDRLPLDSSPAAQNPNLMPPEVLLDWLSATVPPLPEGACVTCPFPQAPGLETLAPRFGLVAQADGSFLKTRSPRWSLAWVRSDAPPLDWHALFKLCFGHEMSPAHWDWKYRGQTLAGVGVFADSGLVGFYGGLPRQVIKHGVPCMALQIGDVMVHPNERGVLTRQGPFNLACTTFLEQLMGFERPFLLGFGFPNQKHLQLATRQGIYKAVDQITETQWPVRRLLADWRIRSQPVTTSDELSVNSCWADMAEAMRSSILGVRDWAFVVRRYLQNPTVNYTVLLVRARFAGSPLGVVVLRDRAEDGLELIDLIGKPSNFPQLIRSALRQAYLLGRQRVFAWSTLSHQHLLQGWRGVTTPIDVWIPANVWSNGPTAESLQDQWWLMGGDTDFR
;
A
#
# COMPACT_ATOMS: atom_id res chain seq x y z
N MET A 1 -39.14 28.58 13.77
CA MET A 1 -39.27 27.14 13.43
C MET A 1 -38.88 26.96 11.96
N SER A 2 -37.72 26.37 11.68
CA SER A 2 -37.33 25.74 10.39
C SER A 2 -35.85 25.31 10.40
N SER A 3 -35.31 24.82 11.52
CA SER A 3 -33.93 24.28 11.59
C SER A 3 -33.83 22.82 11.16
N ASP A 4 -34.94 22.11 10.98
CA ASP A 4 -34.97 20.64 10.94
C ASP A 4 -35.22 20.06 9.54
N LEU A 5 -34.89 20.80 8.47
CA LEU A 5 -35.04 20.30 7.11
C LEU A 5 -33.72 19.70 6.62
N ASN A 6 -33.65 18.37 6.57
CA ASN A 6 -32.65 17.68 5.76
C ASN A 6 -32.83 18.09 4.30
N VAL A 7 -31.73 18.53 3.67
CA VAL A 7 -31.68 18.86 2.23
C VAL A 7 -31.26 17.66 1.40
N ILE A 8 -30.55 16.70 2.00
CA ILE A 8 -30.25 15.39 1.42
C ILE A 8 -30.61 14.32 2.43
N GLU A 9 -31.37 13.32 1.98
CA GLU A 9 -31.65 12.09 2.72
C GLU A 9 -31.38 10.90 1.81
N ALA A 10 -30.35 10.13 2.14
CA ALA A 10 -29.97 8.89 1.48
C ALA A 10 -30.29 7.72 2.40
N GLN A 11 -31.06 6.75 1.92
CA GLN A 11 -31.44 5.54 2.65
C GLN A 11 -31.08 4.31 1.83
N ASP A 12 -30.14 3.54 2.37
CA ASP A 12 -29.63 2.26 1.86
C ASP A 12 -29.24 2.28 0.38
N LEU A 13 -28.64 3.41 -0.05
CA LEU A 13 -28.24 3.61 -1.43
C LEU A 13 -27.23 2.57 -1.85
N SER A 14 -27.57 1.83 -2.90
CA SER A 14 -26.68 0.86 -3.52
C SER A 14 -26.63 1.09 -5.02
N LYS A 15 -25.45 0.87 -5.60
CA LYS A 15 -25.23 0.97 -7.04
C LYS A 15 -24.45 -0.24 -7.52
N VAL A 16 -25.09 -1.01 -8.39
CA VAL A 16 -24.52 -2.22 -8.98
C VAL A 16 -24.41 -2.03 -10.49
N TYR A 17 -23.21 -2.20 -11.02
CA TYR A 17 -22.92 -2.24 -12.44
C TYR A 17 -22.89 -3.68 -12.92
N GLN A 18 -23.62 -3.98 -13.99
CA GLN A 18 -23.52 -5.28 -14.66
C GLN A 18 -22.33 -5.28 -15.60
N LEU A 19 -21.40 -6.22 -15.39
CA LEU A 19 -20.22 -6.39 -16.22
C LEU A 19 -20.52 -7.44 -17.30
N PHE A 20 -20.50 -7.00 -18.56
CA PHE A 20 -20.63 -7.87 -19.72
C PHE A 20 -19.25 -8.10 -20.33
N LEU A 21 -18.90 -9.36 -20.59
CA LEU A 21 -17.64 -9.72 -21.25
C LEU A 21 -17.68 -9.44 -22.76
N SER A 22 -18.87 -9.38 -23.36
CA SER A 22 -19.06 -9.03 -24.76
C SER A 22 -20.43 -8.35 -25.03
N PRO A 23 -20.56 -7.55 -26.10
CA PRO A 23 -21.86 -7.01 -26.53
C PRO A 23 -22.90 -8.08 -26.88
N ALA A 24 -22.47 -9.27 -27.32
CA ALA A 24 -23.35 -10.39 -27.63
C ALA A 24 -24.04 -10.97 -26.38
N ASP A 25 -23.39 -10.91 -25.22
CA ASP A 25 -23.96 -11.40 -23.95
C ASP A 25 -25.07 -10.48 -23.44
N ARG A 26 -24.95 -9.17 -23.70
CA ARG A 26 -26.03 -8.20 -23.44
C ARG A 26 -27.28 -8.50 -24.30
N LEU A 27 -27.09 -8.84 -25.57
CA LEU A 27 -28.20 -9.20 -26.47
C LEU A 27 -28.86 -10.54 -26.08
N ARG A 28 -28.06 -11.55 -25.73
CA ARG A 28 -28.57 -12.85 -25.25
C ARG A 28 -29.38 -12.71 -23.97
N GLN A 29 -28.95 -11.85 -23.03
CA GLN A 29 -29.70 -11.60 -21.79
C GLN A 29 -31.07 -10.96 -22.06
N MET A 30 -31.16 -10.02 -23.01
CA MET A 30 -32.42 -9.39 -23.39
C MET A 30 -33.40 -10.38 -24.04
N LEU A 31 -32.91 -11.39 -24.78
CA LEU A 31 -33.74 -12.36 -25.49
C LEU A 31 -34.15 -13.59 -24.66
N PHE A 32 -33.29 -14.05 -23.75
CA PHE A 32 -33.46 -15.34 -23.05
C PHE A 32 -33.66 -15.21 -21.53
N GLY A 33 -33.69 -13.99 -20.99
CA GLY A 33 -33.91 -13.72 -19.57
C GLY A 33 -32.66 -13.88 -18.70
N ALA A 34 -32.67 -13.18 -17.55
CA ALA A 34 -31.49 -12.98 -16.69
C ALA A 34 -30.98 -14.23 -15.94
N SER A 35 -31.73 -15.34 -15.90
CA SER A 35 -31.44 -16.48 -15.02
C SER A 35 -30.50 -17.56 -15.60
N ARG A 36 -30.09 -17.47 -16.87
CA ARG A 36 -29.28 -18.51 -17.54
C ARG A 36 -27.84 -18.12 -17.92
N PHE A 37 -27.44 -16.87 -17.76
CA PHE A 37 -26.09 -16.41 -18.11
C PHE A 37 -25.43 -15.75 -16.90
N GLY A 38 -24.24 -16.22 -16.52
CA GLY A 38 -23.53 -15.81 -15.31
C GLY A 38 -23.16 -14.32 -15.34
N ASN A 39 -23.99 -13.49 -14.72
CA ASN A 39 -23.75 -12.06 -14.59
C ASN A 39 -22.70 -11.80 -13.52
N ARG A 40 -21.51 -11.32 -13.91
CA ARG A 40 -20.61 -10.65 -12.97
C ARG A 40 -21.19 -9.26 -12.71
N SER A 41 -21.40 -8.92 -11.44
CA SER A 41 -21.89 -7.62 -11.03
C SER A 41 -20.87 -6.96 -10.10
N PHE A 42 -20.64 -5.66 -10.29
CA PHE A 42 -19.74 -4.85 -9.47
C PHE A 42 -20.57 -3.89 -8.63
N SER A 43 -20.49 -4.01 -7.30
CA SER A 43 -21.16 -3.10 -6.38
C SER A 43 -20.25 -1.91 -6.08
N ALA A 44 -20.60 -0.74 -6.61
CA ALA A 44 -19.87 0.51 -6.38
C ALA A 44 -20.31 1.21 -5.08
N LEU A 45 -21.57 1.03 -4.69
CA LEU A 45 -22.12 1.44 -3.39
C LEU A 45 -22.99 0.31 -2.85
N SER A 46 -22.95 0.07 -1.54
CA SER A 46 -23.66 -1.01 -0.88
C SER A 46 -24.26 -0.52 0.44
N GLY A 47 -25.52 -0.10 0.43
CA GLY A 47 -26.26 0.27 1.64
C GLY A 47 -25.77 1.56 2.30
N VAL A 48 -25.50 2.60 1.51
CA VAL A 48 -25.03 3.90 2.04
C VAL A 48 -26.21 4.73 2.53
N SER A 49 -26.20 5.06 3.82
CA SER A 49 -27.25 5.82 4.50
C SER A 49 -26.67 7.04 5.22
N PHE A 50 -27.16 8.23 4.90
CA PHE A 50 -26.79 9.49 5.56
C PHE A 50 -27.83 10.58 5.33
N SER A 51 -27.82 11.59 6.19
CA SER A 51 -28.58 12.82 6.03
C SER A 51 -27.66 14.03 6.18
N LEU A 52 -27.99 15.11 5.46
CA LEU A 52 -27.27 16.38 5.52
C LEU A 52 -28.26 17.53 5.72
N HIS A 53 -28.00 18.36 6.72
CA HIS A 53 -28.80 19.54 7.01
C HIS A 53 -28.38 20.74 6.15
N ARG A 54 -29.26 21.75 6.06
CA ARG A 54 -28.95 22.99 5.35
C ARG A 54 -27.75 23.69 6.01
N GLY A 55 -26.77 24.12 5.20
CA GLY A 55 -25.55 24.79 5.65
C GLY A 55 -24.46 23.86 6.21
N GLU A 56 -24.69 22.55 6.33
CA GLU A 56 -23.64 21.61 6.69
C GLU A 56 -22.66 21.37 5.54
N VAL A 57 -21.41 21.07 5.89
CA VAL A 57 -20.37 20.68 4.94
C VAL A 57 -19.94 19.25 5.24
N LEU A 58 -20.24 18.33 4.34
CA LEU A 58 -19.88 16.91 4.44
C LEU A 58 -18.61 16.62 3.65
N GLY A 59 -17.53 16.28 4.36
CA GLY A 59 -16.30 15.77 3.78
C GLY A 59 -16.40 14.30 3.42
N LEU A 60 -16.04 13.92 2.19
CA LEU A 60 -15.95 12.52 1.76
C LEU A 60 -14.47 12.10 1.67
N VAL A 61 -14.05 11.15 2.50
CA VAL A 61 -12.71 10.56 2.47
C VAL A 61 -12.77 9.08 2.13
N GLY A 62 -11.70 8.54 1.58
CA GLY A 62 -11.63 7.15 1.13
C GLY A 62 -10.71 7.00 -0.08
N ARG A 63 -10.18 5.79 -0.31
CA ARG A 63 -9.28 5.51 -1.43
C ARG A 63 -9.96 5.72 -2.80
N ASN A 64 -9.15 5.74 -3.85
CA ASN A 64 -9.68 5.68 -5.22
C ASN A 64 -10.45 4.37 -5.40
N GLY A 65 -11.61 4.46 -6.07
CA GLY A 65 -12.52 3.32 -6.22
C GLY A 65 -13.38 2.99 -5.00
N ALA A 66 -13.33 3.78 -3.91
CA ALA A 66 -14.18 3.55 -2.74
C ALA A 66 -15.68 3.86 -2.94
N GLY A 67 -16.05 4.48 -4.07
CA GLY A 67 -17.44 4.86 -4.39
C GLY A 67 -17.75 6.35 -4.24
N LYS A 68 -16.78 7.21 -3.90
CA LYS A 68 -16.96 8.67 -3.69
C LYS A 68 -17.64 9.34 -4.89
N SER A 69 -17.03 9.27 -6.08
CA SER A 69 -17.58 9.89 -7.30
C SER A 69 -18.94 9.28 -7.70
N THR A 70 -19.14 7.98 -7.50
CA THR A 70 -20.44 7.32 -7.74
C THR A 70 -21.53 7.87 -6.82
N LEU A 71 -21.20 8.08 -5.53
CA LEU A 71 -22.12 8.69 -4.57
C LEU A 71 -22.46 10.13 -4.97
N LEU A 72 -21.45 10.91 -5.34
CA LEU A 72 -21.65 12.28 -5.78
C LEU A 72 -22.50 12.37 -7.06
N GLN A 73 -22.26 11.51 -8.05
CA GLN A 73 -23.09 11.42 -9.28
C GLN A 73 -24.54 11.06 -8.96
N ILE A 74 -24.77 10.20 -7.97
CA ILE A 74 -26.13 9.86 -7.51
C ILE A 74 -26.81 11.06 -6.83
N VAL A 75 -26.09 11.77 -5.96
CA VAL A 75 -26.59 13.00 -5.33
C VAL A 75 -26.89 14.09 -6.38
N CYS A 76 -26.08 14.19 -7.43
CA CYS A 76 -26.29 15.15 -8.52
C CYS A 76 -27.40 14.72 -9.50
N GLY A 77 -27.93 13.50 -9.38
CA GLY A 77 -28.95 12.97 -10.29
C GLY A 77 -28.43 12.57 -11.68
N THR A 78 -27.12 12.63 -11.94
CA THR A 78 -26.52 12.15 -13.20
C THR A 78 -26.44 10.63 -13.27
N LEU A 79 -26.59 9.96 -12.13
CA LEU A 79 -26.64 8.51 -12.02
C LEU A 79 -27.78 8.06 -11.10
N MET A 80 -28.63 7.15 -11.57
CA MET A 80 -29.67 6.56 -10.72
C MET A 80 -29.11 5.45 -9.83
N PRO A 81 -29.52 5.33 -8.55
CA PRO A 81 -29.18 4.18 -7.71
C PRO A 81 -29.80 2.89 -8.26
N SER A 82 -29.19 1.75 -7.96
CA SER A 82 -29.75 0.42 -8.28
C SER A 82 -30.81 -0.01 -7.26
N SER A 83 -30.65 0.40 -6.00
CA SER A 83 -31.62 0.22 -4.93
C SER A 83 -31.41 1.29 -3.84
N GLY A 84 -32.37 1.40 -2.93
CA GLY A 84 -32.41 2.47 -1.92
C GLY A 84 -33.18 3.69 -2.41
N ALA A 85 -33.27 4.71 -1.56
CA ALA A 85 -33.98 5.95 -1.83
C ALA A 85 -33.06 7.16 -1.60
N LEU A 86 -33.13 8.13 -2.51
CA LEU A 86 -32.46 9.42 -2.38
C LEU A 86 -33.52 10.51 -2.51
N ASN A 87 -33.57 11.41 -1.54
CA ASN A 87 -34.35 12.64 -1.59
C ASN A 87 -33.40 13.84 -1.52
N VAL A 88 -33.44 14.70 -2.53
CA VAL A 88 -32.63 15.93 -2.60
C VAL A 88 -33.58 17.11 -2.75
N ARG A 89 -33.45 18.10 -1.87
CA ARG A 89 -34.29 19.30 -1.84
C ARG A 89 -33.44 20.53 -2.14
N GLY A 90 -33.79 21.23 -3.22
CA GLY A 90 -33.11 22.45 -3.66
C GLY A 90 -32.28 22.27 -4.92
N ARG A 91 -31.67 23.36 -5.38
CA ARG A 91 -30.84 23.39 -6.59
C ARG A 91 -29.44 22.84 -6.29
N VAL A 92 -29.03 21.80 -7.02
CA VAL A 92 -27.68 21.22 -6.94
C VAL A 92 -26.79 21.84 -8.01
N ALA A 93 -25.67 22.44 -7.62
CA ALA A 93 -24.58 22.79 -8.53
C ALA A 93 -23.43 21.81 -8.32
N ALA A 94 -22.98 21.15 -9.39
CA ALA A 94 -21.89 20.19 -9.35
C ALA A 94 -20.65 20.73 -10.05
N LEU A 95 -19.52 20.78 -9.35
CA LEU A 95 -18.19 21.02 -9.93
C LEU A 95 -17.55 19.70 -10.42
N LEU A 96 -18.34 18.63 -10.48
CA LEU A 96 -17.99 17.36 -11.11
C LEU A 96 -18.12 17.52 -12.62
N GLU A 97 -17.12 17.07 -13.36
CA GLU A 97 -17.15 17.10 -14.84
C GLU A 97 -17.42 18.52 -15.38
N LEU A 98 -16.71 19.53 -14.83
CA LEU A 98 -16.83 20.94 -15.20
C LEU A 98 -16.85 21.14 -16.74
N GLY A 99 -17.93 21.75 -17.23
CA GLY A 99 -18.15 21.97 -18.65
C GLY A 99 -18.74 20.78 -19.41
N ALA A 100 -19.15 19.69 -18.74
CA ALA A 100 -20.01 18.65 -19.32
C ALA A 100 -21.37 19.27 -19.65
N GLY A 101 -21.52 19.73 -20.89
CA GLY A 101 -22.66 20.54 -21.34
C GLY A 101 -22.27 21.72 -22.21
N PHE A 102 -20.98 22.05 -22.29
CA PHE A 102 -20.51 23.00 -23.28
C PHE A 102 -20.62 22.43 -24.69
N ASN A 103 -21.06 23.28 -25.61
CA ASN A 103 -20.91 23.05 -27.02
C ASN A 103 -19.61 23.72 -27.48
N VAL A 104 -18.63 22.91 -27.89
CA VAL A 104 -17.31 23.39 -28.30
C VAL A 104 -17.35 24.28 -29.55
N GLU A 105 -18.40 24.20 -30.36
CA GLU A 105 -18.62 25.07 -31.52
C GLU A 105 -19.20 26.44 -31.14
N PHE A 106 -19.80 26.55 -29.96
CA PHE A 106 -20.35 27.80 -29.46
C PHE A 106 -19.26 28.67 -28.83
N SER A 107 -19.46 29.98 -28.86
CA SER A 107 -18.65 30.95 -28.14
C SER A 107 -18.71 30.73 -26.62
N GLY A 108 -17.76 31.28 -25.89
CA GLY A 108 -17.84 31.32 -24.43
C GLY A 108 -19.15 31.94 -23.94
N ARG A 109 -19.58 33.05 -24.57
CA ARG A 109 -20.85 33.72 -24.27
C ARG A 109 -22.05 32.79 -24.43
N GLU A 110 -22.18 32.14 -25.58
CA GLU A 110 -23.27 31.20 -25.84
C GLU A 110 -23.25 30.03 -24.85
N ASN A 111 -22.06 29.56 -24.48
CA ASN A 111 -21.89 28.52 -23.46
C ASN A 111 -22.25 28.99 -22.05
N VAL A 112 -22.07 30.27 -21.70
CA VAL A 112 -22.56 30.84 -20.43
C VAL A 112 -24.08 30.67 -20.33
N TYR A 113 -24.82 31.07 -21.37
CA TYR A 113 -26.28 30.94 -21.38
C TYR A 113 -26.74 29.47 -21.43
N LEU A 114 -26.12 28.66 -22.30
CA LEU A 114 -26.45 27.25 -22.43
C LEU A 114 -26.23 26.50 -21.11
N TYR A 115 -25.04 26.62 -20.53
CA TYR A 115 -24.70 25.91 -19.29
C TYR A 115 -25.49 26.46 -18.10
N GLY A 116 -25.71 27.77 -18.03
CA GLY A 116 -26.60 28.38 -17.03
C GLY A 116 -28.02 27.82 -17.06
N SER A 117 -28.56 27.59 -18.26
CA SER A 117 -29.89 26.97 -18.42
C SER A 117 -29.94 25.51 -17.95
N VAL A 118 -28.86 24.75 -18.16
CA VAL A 118 -28.70 23.38 -17.63
C VAL A 118 -28.67 23.39 -16.10
N LEU A 119 -28.10 24.43 -15.49
CA LEU A 119 -28.10 24.64 -14.03
C LEU A 119 -29.43 25.23 -13.49
N GLY A 120 -30.44 25.40 -14.35
CA GLY A 120 -31.77 25.85 -13.97
C GLY A 120 -31.89 27.35 -13.73
N LEU A 121 -31.05 28.16 -14.38
CA LEU A 121 -31.19 29.62 -14.44
C LEU A 121 -31.94 30.05 -15.69
N SER A 122 -32.82 31.04 -15.53
CA SER A 122 -33.49 31.70 -16.65
C SER A 122 -32.51 32.54 -17.47
N HIS A 123 -32.90 32.84 -18.72
CA HIS A 123 -32.10 33.70 -19.58
C HIS A 123 -31.84 35.09 -18.96
N GLN A 124 -32.82 35.65 -18.24
CA GLN A 124 -32.67 36.94 -17.57
C GLN A 124 -31.68 36.85 -16.41
N GLU A 125 -31.78 35.82 -15.56
CA GLU A 125 -30.84 35.61 -14.45
C GLU A 125 -29.40 35.43 -14.93
N MET A 126 -29.21 34.81 -16.10
CA MET A 126 -27.91 34.67 -16.74
C MET A 126 -27.39 35.98 -17.32
N ALA A 127 -28.27 36.78 -17.94
CA ALA A 127 -27.90 38.10 -18.45
C ALA A 127 -27.43 39.02 -17.32
N ASP A 128 -28.12 39.01 -16.18
CA ASP A 128 -27.78 39.83 -15.01
C ASP A 128 -26.44 39.44 -14.36
N ARG A 129 -26.00 38.18 -14.53
CA ARG A 129 -24.75 37.63 -13.98
C ARG A 129 -23.61 37.58 -14.99
N PHE A 130 -23.89 37.83 -16.27
CA PHE A 130 -22.94 37.61 -17.35
C PHE A 130 -21.63 38.36 -17.11
N ASP A 131 -21.70 39.65 -16.77
CA ASP A 131 -20.52 40.48 -16.56
C ASP A 131 -19.68 40.00 -15.36
N GLU A 132 -20.33 39.53 -14.29
CA GLU A 132 -19.65 38.93 -13.15
C GLU A 132 -18.91 37.64 -13.53
N ILE A 133 -19.57 36.76 -14.30
CA ILE A 133 -19.01 35.50 -14.79
C ILE A 133 -17.81 35.78 -15.70
N ALA A 134 -17.95 36.72 -16.64
CA ALA A 134 -16.89 37.12 -17.56
C ALA A 134 -15.69 37.74 -16.80
N ALA A 135 -15.95 38.61 -15.82
CA ALA A 135 -14.91 39.22 -15.01
C ALA A 135 -14.19 38.18 -14.12
N PHE A 136 -14.93 37.28 -13.47
CA PHE A 136 -14.36 36.25 -12.60
C PHE A 136 -13.54 35.23 -13.39
N SER A 137 -14.04 34.76 -14.54
CA SER A 137 -13.34 33.81 -15.41
C SER A 137 -12.04 34.40 -15.95
N GLY A 138 -11.97 35.72 -16.14
CA GLY A 138 -10.78 36.44 -16.61
C GLY A 138 -10.33 36.02 -18.01
N ILE A 139 -11.26 35.54 -18.85
CA ILE A 139 -11.00 35.16 -20.24
C ILE A 139 -11.10 36.34 -21.22
N GLY A 140 -11.56 37.51 -20.76
CA GLY A 140 -11.51 38.77 -21.51
C GLY A 140 -12.14 38.69 -22.91
N GLU A 141 -11.42 39.17 -23.91
CA GLU A 141 -11.88 39.23 -25.32
C GLU A 141 -12.14 37.85 -25.95
N PHE A 142 -11.63 36.77 -25.36
CA PHE A 142 -11.88 35.42 -25.85
C PHE A 142 -13.30 34.93 -25.57
N ILE A 143 -14.09 35.62 -24.74
CA ILE A 143 -15.48 35.25 -24.40
C ILE A 143 -16.36 35.08 -25.65
N ASP A 144 -16.11 35.84 -26.71
CA ASP A 144 -16.87 35.79 -27.96
C ASP A 144 -16.28 34.82 -29.00
N GLN A 145 -15.17 34.14 -28.67
CA GLN A 145 -14.55 33.10 -29.52
C GLN A 145 -15.11 31.70 -29.20
N PRO A 146 -15.18 30.80 -30.20
CA PRO A 146 -15.61 29.41 -29.99
C PRO A 146 -14.77 28.68 -28.94
N VAL A 147 -15.42 27.93 -28.05
CA VAL A 147 -14.75 27.25 -26.93
C VAL A 147 -13.72 26.21 -27.40
N LYS A 148 -13.85 25.65 -28.61
CA LYS A 148 -12.81 24.77 -29.20
C LYS A 148 -11.44 25.43 -29.37
N THR A 149 -11.37 26.77 -29.38
CA THR A 149 -10.10 27.51 -29.46
C THR A 149 -9.51 27.83 -28.09
N TYR A 150 -10.20 27.48 -27.00
CA TYR A 150 -9.77 27.79 -25.65
C TYR A 150 -8.63 26.85 -25.25
N SER A 151 -7.69 27.37 -24.46
CA SER A 151 -6.83 26.50 -23.68
C SER A 151 -7.65 25.71 -22.65
N SER A 152 -7.13 24.58 -22.20
CA SER A 152 -7.76 23.80 -21.12
C SER A 152 -8.01 24.63 -19.86
N GLY A 153 -7.10 25.57 -19.54
CA GLY A 153 -7.27 26.50 -18.42
C GLY A 153 -8.44 27.46 -18.61
N MET A 154 -8.55 28.09 -19.79
CA MET A 154 -9.67 29.00 -20.10
C MET A 154 -11.02 28.28 -20.07
N TYR A 155 -11.07 27.06 -20.61
CA TYR A 155 -12.26 26.20 -20.58
C TYR A 155 -12.77 26.00 -19.16
N VAL A 156 -11.89 25.54 -18.26
CA VAL A 156 -12.30 25.25 -16.89
C VAL A 156 -12.57 26.52 -16.09
N ARG A 157 -11.81 27.61 -16.32
CA ARG A 157 -12.08 28.91 -15.69
C ARG A 157 -13.49 29.38 -15.99
N LEU A 158 -13.93 29.31 -17.24
CA LEU A 158 -15.30 29.68 -17.63
C LEU A 158 -16.33 28.75 -16.99
N ALA A 159 -16.15 27.44 -17.08
CA ALA A 159 -17.06 26.46 -16.49
C ALA A 159 -17.23 26.67 -14.97
N PHE A 160 -16.13 26.90 -14.24
CA PHE A 160 -16.16 27.15 -12.80
C PHE A 160 -16.86 28.46 -12.46
N SER A 161 -16.61 29.51 -13.25
CA SER A 161 -17.21 30.83 -13.05
C SER A 161 -18.73 30.75 -13.19
N ILE A 162 -19.23 30.02 -14.20
CA ILE A 162 -20.67 29.82 -14.37
C ILE A 162 -21.22 29.00 -13.19
N ALA A 163 -20.61 27.85 -12.89
CA ALA A 163 -21.10 26.94 -11.84
C ALA A 163 -21.16 27.57 -10.44
N THR A 164 -20.25 28.50 -10.12
CA THR A 164 -20.19 29.20 -8.83
C THR A 164 -20.86 30.57 -8.81
N SER A 165 -21.32 31.07 -9.96
CA SER A 165 -22.19 32.26 -10.06
C SER A 165 -23.65 31.96 -9.75
N VAL A 166 -24.02 30.67 -9.82
CA VAL A 166 -25.29 30.20 -9.30
C VAL A 166 -25.24 30.32 -7.77
N ASP A 167 -26.36 30.67 -7.13
CA ASP A 167 -26.53 30.51 -5.69
C ASP A 167 -27.21 29.14 -5.42
N PRO A 168 -26.46 28.02 -5.33
CA PRO A 168 -27.07 26.71 -5.10
C PRO A 168 -27.47 26.51 -3.65
N ASP A 169 -28.48 25.67 -3.43
CA ASP A 169 -28.77 25.12 -2.11
C ASP A 169 -27.72 24.08 -1.70
N ILE A 170 -27.25 23.29 -2.69
CA ILE A 170 -26.26 22.22 -2.52
C ILE A 170 -25.15 22.40 -3.56
N LEU A 171 -23.92 22.59 -3.08
CA LEU A 171 -22.73 22.62 -3.92
C LEU A 171 -21.93 21.33 -3.75
N VAL A 172 -21.68 20.64 -4.86
CA VAL A 172 -20.83 19.45 -4.88
C VAL A 172 -19.47 19.81 -5.45
N VAL A 173 -18.43 19.59 -4.65
CA VAL A 173 -17.04 19.89 -4.97
C VAL A 173 -16.26 18.59 -5.00
N ASP A 174 -15.82 18.17 -6.18
CA ASP A 174 -14.82 17.12 -6.33
C ASP A 174 -13.42 17.74 -6.39
N GLU A 175 -12.37 16.93 -6.24
CA GLU A 175 -10.91 17.24 -6.10
C GLU A 175 -10.35 18.37 -7.02
N ALA A 176 -11.13 18.81 -8.01
CA ALA A 176 -10.97 19.95 -8.89
C ALA A 176 -10.86 21.34 -8.23
N LEU A 177 -10.60 21.51 -6.93
CA LEU A 177 -10.27 22.85 -6.41
C LEU A 177 -8.92 23.39 -6.90
N SER A 178 -8.13 22.53 -7.54
CA SER A 178 -6.83 22.85 -8.11
C SER A 178 -6.88 23.13 -9.62
N VAL A 179 -8.02 23.59 -10.19
CA VAL A 179 -8.06 23.93 -11.63
C VAL A 179 -7.70 25.38 -11.90
N GLY A 180 -6.80 25.59 -12.86
CA GLY A 180 -6.35 26.91 -13.30
C GLY A 180 -4.91 27.23 -12.87
N ASP A 181 -4.52 28.48 -13.04
CA ASP A 181 -3.30 29.04 -12.46
C ASP A 181 -3.49 29.32 -10.95
N GLY A 182 -2.40 29.57 -10.21
CA GLY A 182 -2.47 29.76 -8.75
C GLY A 182 -3.34 30.94 -8.30
N GLU A 183 -3.46 31.99 -9.14
CA GLU A 183 -4.35 33.13 -8.87
C GLU A 183 -5.83 32.69 -8.95
N PHE A 184 -6.21 31.96 -10.00
CA PHE A 184 -7.57 31.47 -10.17
C PHE A 184 -7.93 30.40 -9.14
N ALA A 185 -6.99 29.54 -8.74
CA ALA A 185 -7.20 28.56 -7.68
C ALA A 185 -7.56 29.22 -6.34
N ARG A 186 -6.84 30.30 -5.95
CA ARG A 186 -7.16 31.08 -4.74
C ARG A 186 -8.52 31.78 -4.87
N LYS A 187 -8.80 32.45 -5.99
CA LYS A 187 -10.11 33.08 -6.26
C LYS A 187 -11.26 32.07 -6.16
N SER A 188 -11.06 30.87 -6.70
CA SER A 188 -12.02 29.76 -6.65
C SER A 188 -12.27 29.28 -5.23
N PHE A 189 -11.21 29.11 -4.44
CA PHE A 189 -11.31 28.75 -3.04
C PHE A 189 -12.07 29.82 -2.23
N ASP A 190 -11.75 31.10 -2.42
CA ASP A 190 -12.40 32.21 -1.73
C ASP A 190 -13.89 32.29 -2.07
N ARG A 191 -14.25 32.08 -3.34
CA ARG A 191 -15.64 31.99 -3.80
C ARG A 191 -16.41 30.87 -3.08
N ILE A 192 -15.81 29.70 -2.91
CA ILE A 192 -16.44 28.57 -2.22
C ILE A 192 -16.57 28.83 -0.73
N MET A 193 -15.56 29.44 -0.09
CA MET A 193 -15.65 29.84 1.31
C MET A 193 -16.73 30.92 1.53
N ALA A 194 -16.92 31.82 0.57
CA ALA A 194 -18.01 32.80 0.61
C ALA A 194 -19.39 32.11 0.48
N LEU A 195 -19.55 31.12 -0.39
CA LEU A 195 -20.78 30.32 -0.50
C LEU A 195 -21.06 29.55 0.80
N ARG A 196 -20.03 28.93 1.40
CA ARG A 196 -20.13 28.31 2.74
C ARG A 196 -20.62 29.31 3.78
N ALA A 197 -20.04 30.51 3.82
CA ALA A 197 -20.43 31.55 4.77
C ALA A 197 -21.87 32.06 4.57
N LYS A 198 -22.41 31.97 3.35
CA LYS A 198 -23.83 32.24 3.04
C LYS A 198 -24.78 31.12 3.47
N GLY A 199 -24.27 29.99 3.97
CA GLY A 199 -25.07 28.85 4.43
C GLY A 199 -25.43 27.83 3.34
N THR A 200 -24.72 27.83 2.20
CA THR A 200 -24.83 26.75 1.20
C THR A 200 -24.39 25.42 1.79
N THR A 201 -25.16 24.35 1.56
CA THR A 201 -24.75 22.98 1.93
C THR A 201 -23.69 22.49 0.95
N ILE A 202 -22.60 21.91 1.45
CA ILE A 202 -21.47 21.50 0.59
C ILE A 202 -21.16 20.02 0.77
N LEU A 203 -21.03 19.28 -0.34
CA LEU A 203 -20.38 17.97 -0.35
C LEU A 203 -18.96 18.17 -0.89
N PHE A 204 -17.97 17.89 -0.04
CA PHE A 204 -16.58 18.20 -0.30
C PHE A 204 -15.75 16.91 -0.38
N CYS A 205 -15.21 16.60 -1.55
CA CYS A 205 -14.27 15.51 -1.75
C CYS A 205 -12.86 16.10 -1.93
N SER A 206 -11.93 15.73 -1.04
CA SER A 206 -10.53 16.17 -1.12
C SER A 206 -9.59 15.06 -0.64
N HIS A 207 -8.42 15.01 -1.26
CA HIS A 207 -7.31 14.17 -0.84
C HIS A 207 -6.47 14.82 0.28
N SER A 208 -6.67 16.11 0.54
CA SER A 208 -6.07 16.79 1.69
C SER A 208 -6.93 16.56 2.93
N LEU A 209 -6.49 15.65 3.80
CA LEU A 209 -7.17 15.38 5.06
C LEU A 209 -7.26 16.61 5.97
N PHE A 210 -6.23 17.46 5.90
CA PHE A 210 -6.23 18.75 6.58
C PHE A 210 -7.37 19.68 6.10
N GLN A 211 -7.64 19.74 4.79
CA GLN A 211 -8.79 20.52 4.28
C GLN A 211 -10.12 19.93 4.73
N VAL A 212 -10.24 18.60 4.75
CA VAL A 212 -11.45 17.93 5.24
C VAL A 212 -11.69 18.28 6.70
N GLU A 213 -10.65 18.20 7.53
CA GLU A 213 -10.73 18.50 8.96
C GLU A 213 -11.04 19.97 9.25
N SER A 214 -10.45 20.90 8.48
CA SER A 214 -10.59 22.35 8.71
C SER A 214 -11.85 22.98 8.11
N ILE A 215 -12.39 22.44 7.01
CA ILE A 215 -13.51 23.02 6.27
C ILE A 215 -14.84 22.34 6.61
N CYS A 216 -14.82 21.02 6.82
CA CYS A 216 -16.04 20.24 6.94
C CYS A 216 -16.64 20.34 8.34
N THR A 217 -17.95 20.33 8.45
CA THR A 217 -18.64 20.21 9.75
C THR A 217 -18.83 18.74 10.14
N ARG A 218 -18.90 17.85 9.14
CA ARG A 218 -19.00 16.40 9.28
C ARG A 218 -18.12 15.72 8.22
N ALA A 219 -17.63 14.53 8.50
CA ALA A 219 -16.92 13.72 7.52
C ALA A 219 -17.51 12.31 7.44
N MET A 220 -17.33 11.67 6.29
CA MET A 220 -17.71 10.29 6.02
C MET A 220 -16.56 9.60 5.31
N TRP A 221 -16.13 8.48 5.88
CA TRP A 221 -15.16 7.58 5.28
C TRP A 221 -15.87 6.45 4.54
N LEU A 222 -15.68 6.42 3.22
CA LEU A 222 -16.11 5.34 2.34
C LEU A 222 -14.96 4.36 2.08
N HIS A 223 -15.26 3.07 2.15
CA HIS A 223 -14.36 1.98 1.75
C HIS A 223 -15.15 0.88 1.04
N ALA A 224 -14.72 0.49 -0.17
CA ALA A 224 -15.37 -0.54 -0.97
C ALA A 224 -16.90 -0.38 -1.09
N GLY A 225 -17.36 0.86 -1.30
CA GLY A 225 -18.78 1.19 -1.46
C GLY A 225 -19.60 1.22 -0.17
N LYS A 226 -18.97 1.08 1.00
CA LYS A 226 -19.64 1.11 2.32
C LYS A 226 -19.11 2.27 3.17
N VAL A 227 -19.98 2.79 4.04
CA VAL A 227 -19.58 3.74 5.08
C VAL A 227 -18.89 2.97 6.20
N VAL A 228 -17.61 3.27 6.46
CA VAL A 228 -16.84 2.67 7.56
C VAL A 228 -16.99 3.50 8.83
N ALA A 229 -16.88 4.81 8.68
CA ALA A 229 -17.04 5.77 9.76
C ALA A 229 -17.70 7.04 9.22
N GLN A 230 -18.51 7.71 10.04
CA GLN A 230 -19.03 9.04 9.75
C GLN A 230 -19.27 9.80 11.05
N GLY A 231 -19.07 11.12 11.05
CA GLY A 231 -19.22 11.93 12.26
C GLY A 231 -18.29 13.13 12.28
N ASN A 232 -17.65 13.36 13.42
CA ASN A 232 -16.70 14.46 13.62
C ASN A 232 -15.50 14.32 12.64
N PRO A 233 -15.12 15.38 11.91
CA PRO A 233 -14.02 15.33 10.94
C PRO A 233 -12.69 14.82 11.50
N ALA A 234 -12.25 15.29 12.67
CA ALA A 234 -10.97 14.90 13.27
C ALA A 234 -10.93 13.40 13.59
N GLN A 235 -12.02 12.84 14.13
CA GLN A 235 -12.12 11.41 14.44
C GLN A 235 -12.12 10.54 13.18
N VAL A 236 -12.89 10.94 12.16
CA VAL A 236 -12.95 10.20 10.89
C VAL A 236 -11.63 10.30 10.12
N VAL A 237 -11.00 11.48 10.12
CA VAL A 237 -9.68 11.71 9.52
C VAL A 237 -8.61 10.90 10.24
N SER A 238 -8.59 10.89 11.58
CA SER A 238 -7.64 10.06 12.36
C SER A 238 -7.82 8.58 12.06
N ALA A 239 -9.06 8.07 12.10
CA ALA A 239 -9.34 6.66 11.80
C ALA A 239 -8.99 6.29 10.34
N TYR A 240 -9.22 7.21 9.40
CA TYR A 240 -8.82 7.03 8.02
C TYR A 240 -7.29 7.12 7.84
N GLN A 241 -6.61 8.02 8.56
CA GLN A 241 -5.16 8.16 8.56
C GLN A 241 -4.49 6.93 9.19
N GLU A 242 -5.02 6.38 10.28
CA GLU A 242 -4.56 5.10 10.84
C GLU A 242 -4.74 3.95 9.84
N PHE A 243 -5.87 3.95 9.12
CA PHE A 243 -6.09 3.03 8.01
C PHE A 243 -5.09 3.25 6.87
N LEU A 244 -4.75 4.49 6.52
CA LEU A 244 -3.73 4.80 5.51
C LEU A 244 -2.33 4.43 6.00
N ASP A 245 -1.94 4.75 7.22
CA ASP A 245 -0.63 4.48 7.81
C ASP A 245 -0.39 2.97 8.01
N SER A 246 -1.46 2.20 8.19
CA SER A 246 -1.43 0.73 8.18
C SER A 246 -1.44 0.14 6.76
N THR A 247 -1.73 0.94 5.74
CA THR A 247 -1.88 0.54 4.33
C THR A 247 -0.81 1.14 3.38
N GLU A 248 -0.11 2.21 3.79
CA GLU A 248 0.76 3.07 2.99
C GLU A 248 1.98 3.51 3.82
N ALA A 249 3.02 2.67 3.86
CA ALA A 249 4.37 3.15 4.14
C ALA A 249 5.10 3.37 2.81
N GLN A 250 5.26 4.64 2.44
CA GLN A 250 6.22 5.20 1.45
C GLN A 250 5.72 5.40 0.01
N GLN A 251 5.23 6.63 -0.25
CA GLN A 251 5.50 7.35 -1.49
C GLN A 251 6.84 8.12 -1.35
N PRO A 252 7.72 8.16 -2.37
CA PRO A 252 8.78 9.15 -2.43
C PRO A 252 8.25 10.48 -2.97
N ALA A 253 8.71 11.57 -2.34
CA ALA A 253 8.45 12.94 -2.74
C ALA A 253 8.93 13.26 -4.17
N LEU A 254 8.10 14.03 -4.89
CA LEU A 254 8.39 14.64 -6.18
C LEU A 254 9.41 15.77 -6.02
N ALA A 255 10.41 15.80 -6.89
CA ALA A 255 11.40 16.87 -6.96
C ALA A 255 10.78 18.19 -7.48
N VAL A 256 11.06 19.30 -6.79
CA VAL A 256 10.70 20.66 -7.24
C VAL A 256 11.92 21.37 -7.81
N SER A 257 11.72 22.03 -8.95
CA SER A 257 12.70 22.76 -9.76
C SER A 257 13.21 24.06 -9.11
N PRO A 258 14.41 24.57 -9.49
CA PRO A 258 14.97 25.79 -8.94
C PRO A 258 14.26 27.08 -9.36
N ALA A 259 14.36 28.04 -8.45
CA ALA A 259 14.01 29.47 -8.43
C ALA A 259 13.78 30.23 -9.77
N GLN A 260 12.65 30.97 -9.80
CA GLN A 260 12.54 32.27 -10.44
C GLN A 260 12.27 33.34 -9.36
N PRO A 261 12.75 34.60 -9.51
CA PRO A 261 13.00 35.51 -8.38
C PRO A 261 11.80 36.33 -7.86
N SER A 262 10.64 36.33 -8.53
CA SER A 262 9.48 37.14 -8.14
C SER A 262 8.20 36.31 -8.16
N ALA A 263 7.39 36.41 -7.10
CA ALA A 263 6.07 35.79 -7.05
C ALA A 263 5.17 36.42 -8.15
N PRO A 264 4.49 35.60 -8.98
CA PRO A 264 3.41 36.08 -9.83
C PRO A 264 2.29 36.72 -8.99
N LYS A 265 1.45 37.57 -9.62
CA LYS A 265 0.23 38.11 -8.97
C LYS A 265 -0.64 36.97 -8.42
N GLY A 266 -1.21 37.18 -7.23
CA GLY A 266 -2.08 36.21 -6.57
C GLY A 266 -1.37 35.00 -5.92
N TYR A 267 -0.04 34.96 -5.89
CA TYR A 267 0.73 33.83 -5.36
C TYR A 267 1.63 34.23 -4.18
N ALA A 268 2.07 33.24 -3.40
CA ALA A 268 3.16 33.39 -2.43
C ALA A 268 4.20 32.27 -2.64
N ARG A 269 5.47 32.56 -2.42
CA ARG A 269 6.57 31.61 -2.65
C ARG A 269 7.63 31.71 -1.58
N LEU A 270 8.21 30.58 -1.19
CA LEU A 270 9.41 30.55 -0.38
C LEU A 270 10.61 31.00 -1.24
N THR A 271 11.28 32.07 -0.82
CA THR A 271 12.43 32.64 -1.55
C THR A 271 13.76 32.15 -0.98
N ARG A 272 13.80 31.88 0.33
CA ARG A 272 14.97 31.32 1.00
C ARG A 272 14.53 30.48 2.18
N VAL A 273 15.09 29.28 2.30
CA VAL A 273 14.90 28.40 3.46
C VAL A 273 16.27 28.06 4.03
N ARG A 274 16.41 28.10 5.34
CA ARG A 274 17.59 27.66 6.08
C ARG A 274 17.17 26.82 7.27
N VAL A 275 17.79 25.65 7.44
CA VAL A 275 17.59 24.77 8.59
C VAL A 275 18.97 24.53 9.22
N GLY A 276 19.17 25.01 10.45
CA GLY A 276 20.49 25.05 11.09
C GLY A 276 21.56 25.73 10.25
N GLY A 277 21.20 26.77 9.48
CA GLY A 277 22.08 27.47 8.56
C GLY A 277 22.29 26.82 7.18
N LEU A 278 21.83 25.57 6.97
CA LEU A 278 21.96 24.85 5.70
C LEU A 278 20.83 25.20 4.73
N ALA A 279 21.14 25.36 3.44
CA ALA A 279 20.14 25.52 2.38
C ALA A 279 19.49 24.17 2.01
N PRO A 280 18.35 24.17 1.30
CA PRO A 280 17.74 22.93 0.84
C PRO A 280 18.71 22.02 0.06
N GLY A 281 18.71 20.73 0.37
CA GLY A 281 19.63 19.75 -0.21
C GLY A 281 21.06 19.76 0.36
N GLN A 282 21.39 20.69 1.27
CA GLN A 282 22.64 20.68 2.02
C GLN A 282 22.46 19.93 3.34
N GLY A 283 23.42 19.08 3.70
CA GLY A 283 23.37 18.29 4.94
C GLY A 283 23.85 16.85 4.77
N PRO A 284 23.63 15.99 5.78
CA PRO A 284 22.71 16.21 6.90
C PRO A 284 23.21 17.24 7.93
N LEU A 285 22.28 17.94 8.58
CA LEU A 285 22.56 18.75 9.77
C LEU A 285 22.80 17.79 10.95
N GLN A 286 23.99 17.84 11.54
CA GLN A 286 24.30 17.07 12.75
C GLN A 286 23.79 17.83 13.97
N LEU A 287 23.04 17.14 14.82
CA LEU A 287 22.47 17.68 16.06
C LEU A 287 22.63 16.66 17.18
N VAL A 288 22.82 17.13 18.40
CA VAL A 288 22.82 16.30 19.61
C VAL A 288 21.51 16.48 20.36
N SER A 289 20.80 15.36 20.53
CA SER A 289 19.53 15.25 21.25
C SER A 289 19.61 15.93 22.64
N LEU A 290 18.58 16.72 22.99
CA LEU A 290 18.45 17.46 24.25
C LEU A 290 19.53 18.52 24.53
N LYS A 291 20.48 18.74 23.62
CA LYS A 291 21.54 19.75 23.76
C LYS A 291 21.39 20.85 22.73
N ASP A 292 21.27 20.47 21.47
CA ASP A 292 21.25 21.43 20.36
C ASP A 292 19.84 21.93 20.08
N ASP A 293 19.77 23.16 19.59
CA ASP A 293 18.54 23.77 19.11
C ASP A 293 18.41 23.61 17.60
N LEU A 294 17.20 23.32 17.13
CA LEU A 294 16.90 23.36 15.71
C LEU A 294 16.34 24.73 15.35
N HIS A 295 17.12 25.49 14.58
CA HIS A 295 16.72 26.78 14.03
C HIS A 295 16.25 26.63 12.58
N ILE A 296 15.15 27.28 12.24
CA ILE A 296 14.58 27.30 10.90
C ILE A 296 14.27 28.74 10.53
N ASP A 297 14.91 29.25 9.49
CA ASP A 297 14.69 30.58 8.95
C ASP A 297 14.12 30.47 7.54
N ALA A 298 13.00 31.14 7.30
CA ALA A 298 12.36 31.17 5.99
C ALA A 298 12.05 32.61 5.58
N HIS A 299 12.44 32.95 4.35
CA HIS A 299 11.96 34.14 3.66
C HIS A 299 10.94 33.72 2.62
N PHE A 300 9.93 34.56 2.46
CA PHE A 300 8.92 34.39 1.42
C PHE A 300 8.66 35.71 0.70
N SER A 301 8.09 35.58 -0.48
CA SER A 301 7.50 36.70 -1.23
C SER A 301 6.03 36.40 -1.45
N SER A 302 5.17 37.40 -1.32
CA SER A 302 3.72 37.28 -1.45
C SER A 302 3.15 38.54 -2.09
N ASP A 303 2.05 38.42 -2.82
CA ASP A 303 1.35 39.57 -3.38
C ASP A 303 0.96 40.58 -2.27
N PRO A 304 1.46 41.84 -2.32
CA PRO A 304 1.13 42.86 -1.32
C PRO A 304 -0.37 43.16 -1.20
N ASN A 305 -1.17 42.82 -2.22
CA ASN A 305 -2.61 43.05 -2.24
C ASN A 305 -3.42 41.93 -1.55
N LEU A 306 -2.80 40.80 -1.21
CA LEU A 306 -3.45 39.70 -0.49
C LEU A 306 -3.14 39.74 1.01
N PRO A 307 -3.88 39.05 1.90
CA PRO A 307 -3.48 38.89 3.29
C PRO A 307 -2.09 38.24 3.46
N CYS A 308 -1.41 38.48 4.59
CA CYS A 308 -0.08 37.92 4.81
C CYS A 308 -0.16 36.40 4.95
N PRO A 309 0.63 35.61 4.18
CA PRO A 309 0.59 34.15 4.27
C PRO A 309 1.09 33.66 5.64
N SER A 310 0.77 32.41 5.97
CA SER A 310 1.29 31.72 7.16
C SER A 310 2.31 30.66 6.76
N VAL A 311 3.28 30.36 7.62
CA VAL A 311 4.26 29.29 7.41
C VAL A 311 4.03 28.17 8.42
N ALA A 312 4.16 26.93 7.98
CA ALA A 312 4.26 25.78 8.87
C ALA A 312 5.48 24.93 8.55
N VAL A 313 6.01 24.29 9.59
CA VAL A 313 7.14 23.38 9.57
C VAL A 313 6.63 22.01 9.99
N SER A 314 7.09 20.97 9.30
CA SER A 314 6.89 19.58 9.71
C SER A 314 8.24 18.86 9.76
N ILE A 315 8.44 18.06 10.80
CA ILE A 315 9.57 17.16 10.97
C ILE A 315 9.06 15.75 10.73
N HIS A 316 9.74 15.02 9.86
CA HIS A 316 9.34 13.68 9.43
C HIS A 316 10.43 12.67 9.72
N SER A 317 10.02 11.43 9.99
CA SER A 317 10.91 10.27 9.96
C SER A 317 11.18 9.83 8.51
N PRO A 318 12.18 8.96 8.26
CA PRO A 318 12.60 8.60 6.90
C PRO A 318 11.52 7.87 6.08
N ASP A 319 10.56 7.25 6.75
CA ASP A 319 9.39 6.58 6.18
C ASP A 319 8.23 7.55 5.85
N GLY A 320 8.40 8.84 6.12
CA GLY A 320 7.46 9.91 5.76
C GLY A 320 6.37 10.19 6.79
N ARG A 321 6.43 9.58 7.98
CA ARG A 321 5.51 9.92 9.07
C ARG A 321 5.89 11.26 9.68
N ILE A 322 4.89 12.10 9.94
CA ILE A 322 5.09 13.37 10.66
C ILE A 322 5.37 13.04 12.14
N VAL A 323 6.57 13.38 12.59
CA VAL A 323 7.02 13.23 13.99
C VAL A 323 6.58 14.43 14.82
N SER A 324 6.63 15.63 14.23
CA SER A 324 6.21 16.87 14.86
C SER A 324 5.89 17.93 13.81
N SER A 325 5.08 18.93 14.16
CA SER A 325 4.82 20.09 13.31
C SER A 325 4.60 21.35 14.14
N ALA A 326 4.86 22.51 13.56
CA ALA A 326 4.60 23.82 14.14
C ALA A 326 4.06 24.74 13.04
N GLY A 327 3.01 25.49 13.31
CA GLY A 327 2.35 26.35 12.32
C GLY A 327 2.13 27.74 12.89
N ALA A 328 2.66 28.76 12.24
CA ALA A 328 2.61 30.15 12.74
C ALA A 328 1.17 30.56 13.11
N TRP A 329 0.18 30.30 12.25
CA TRP A 329 -1.23 30.53 12.54
C TRP A 329 -1.76 29.75 13.76
N ASN A 330 -1.43 28.46 13.88
CA ASN A 330 -1.90 27.60 14.98
C ASN A 330 -1.30 28.03 16.33
N ASP A 331 -0.07 28.55 16.30
CA ASP A 331 0.64 29.05 17.47
C ASP A 331 0.27 30.51 17.80
N GLY A 332 -0.69 31.10 17.06
CA GLY A 332 -1.16 32.48 17.25
C GLY A 332 -0.16 33.55 16.77
N HIS A 333 0.82 33.17 15.96
CA HIS A 333 1.85 34.06 15.41
C HIS A 333 1.46 34.54 14.01
N LEU A 334 1.02 35.79 13.91
CA LEU A 334 0.71 36.43 12.63
C LEU A 334 2.01 36.93 11.98
N LEU A 335 2.27 36.50 10.76
CA LEU A 335 3.47 36.93 10.02
C LEU A 335 3.27 38.33 9.45
N GLU A 336 4.37 39.09 9.40
CA GLU A 336 4.44 40.39 8.76
C GLU A 336 5.24 40.31 7.46
N ARG A 337 4.94 41.23 6.54
CA ARG A 337 5.69 41.43 5.30
C ARG A 337 5.85 42.92 5.03
N ASP A 338 6.84 43.28 4.25
CA ASP A 338 7.08 44.65 3.81
C ASP A 338 6.13 45.08 2.67
N ALA A 339 6.23 46.36 2.30
CA ALA A 339 5.40 46.98 1.26
C ALA A 339 5.63 46.39 -0.15
N VAL A 340 6.74 45.68 -0.38
CA VAL A 340 7.05 45.02 -1.66
C VAL A 340 6.71 43.52 -1.62
N GLY A 341 6.15 43.03 -0.52
CA GLY A 341 5.59 41.69 -0.39
C GLY A 341 6.54 40.65 0.22
N LEU A 342 7.72 41.06 0.71
CA LEU A 342 8.71 40.18 1.30
C LEU A 342 8.49 40.02 2.79
N GLY A 343 8.50 38.78 3.27
CA GLY A 343 8.38 38.45 4.69
C GLY A 343 9.47 37.48 5.15
N HIS A 344 9.67 37.43 6.46
CA HIS A 344 10.65 36.57 7.11
C HIS A 344 10.05 35.97 8.38
N VAL A 345 10.33 34.70 8.63
CA VAL A 345 9.96 33.99 9.85
C VAL A 345 11.14 33.16 10.33
N SER A 346 11.35 33.15 11.65
CA SER A 346 12.32 32.30 12.33
C SER A 346 11.61 31.47 13.39
N LEU A 347 11.85 30.15 13.36
CA LEU A 347 11.33 29.17 14.31
C LEU A 347 12.49 28.47 14.99
N ARG A 348 12.40 28.29 16.31
CA ARG A 348 13.39 27.57 17.12
C ARG A 348 12.71 26.46 17.90
N PHE A 349 13.20 25.23 17.75
CA PHE A 349 12.91 24.14 18.68
C PHE A 349 14.07 24.04 19.68
N PRO A 350 13.90 24.52 20.92
CA PRO A 350 14.95 24.49 21.92
C PRO A 350 15.19 23.07 22.42
N GLN A 351 16.46 22.73 22.72
CA GLN A 351 16.89 21.43 23.27
C GLN A 351 16.18 20.27 22.58
N LEU A 352 16.35 20.16 21.26
CA LEU A 352 15.51 19.35 20.39
C LEU A 352 15.32 17.95 20.98
N PRO A 353 14.09 17.58 21.40
CA PRO A 353 13.88 16.33 22.10
C PRO A 353 13.84 15.14 21.15
N LEU A 354 14.24 15.26 19.88
CA LEU A 354 14.32 14.10 18.99
C LEU A 354 15.44 13.17 19.45
N LEU A 355 15.17 11.87 19.45
CA LEU A 355 16.16 10.84 19.76
C LEU A 355 16.98 10.49 18.52
N LYS A 356 18.06 9.73 18.71
CA LYS A 356 18.99 9.39 17.62
C LYS A 356 18.28 8.83 16.39
N GLY A 357 18.63 9.34 15.21
CA GLY A 357 17.98 8.93 13.98
C GLY A 357 18.17 9.90 12.85
N ARG A 358 17.63 9.53 11.68
CA ARG A 358 17.56 10.40 10.52
C ARG A 358 16.16 10.97 10.44
N TYR A 359 16.05 12.26 10.21
CA TYR A 359 14.78 12.94 10.01
C TYR A 359 14.91 13.87 8.81
N TYR A 360 13.81 14.42 8.33
CA TYR A 360 13.86 15.55 7.41
C TYR A 360 12.84 16.60 7.79
N VAL A 361 13.14 17.85 7.44
CA VAL A 361 12.28 19.01 7.68
C VAL A 361 11.65 19.44 6.36
N SER A 362 10.33 19.65 6.36
CA SER A 362 9.60 20.25 5.25
C SER A 362 8.94 21.55 5.71
N LEU A 363 8.92 22.55 4.82
CA LEU A 363 8.25 23.83 5.06
C LEU A 363 7.10 23.99 4.09
N HIS A 364 5.99 24.52 4.59
CA HIS A 364 4.79 24.78 3.83
C HIS A 364 4.41 26.25 4.02
N LEU A 365 4.22 26.95 2.91
CA LEU A 365 3.71 28.30 2.87
C LEU A 365 2.22 28.23 2.53
N PHE A 366 1.37 28.70 3.43
CA PHE A 366 -0.07 28.67 3.32
C PHE A 366 -0.66 30.07 3.13
N CYS A 367 -1.94 30.14 2.77
CA CYS A 367 -2.74 31.34 2.99
C CYS A 367 -2.80 31.73 4.48
N GLU A 368 -3.28 32.94 4.75
CA GLU A 368 -3.29 33.56 6.09
C GLU A 368 -3.97 32.72 7.18
N ARG A 369 -4.88 31.82 6.80
CA ARG A 369 -5.61 30.92 7.71
C ARG A 369 -5.08 29.48 7.72
N GLY A 370 -3.99 29.19 7.03
CA GLY A 370 -3.44 27.84 6.94
C GLY A 370 -4.20 26.86 6.04
N LEU A 371 -5.26 27.29 5.32
CA LEU A 371 -6.20 26.39 4.63
C LEU A 371 -5.78 25.94 3.22
N HIS A 372 -5.01 26.78 2.54
CA HIS A 372 -4.56 26.57 1.17
C HIS A 372 -3.03 26.67 1.11
N ILE A 373 -2.37 25.74 0.44
CA ILE A 373 -0.91 25.72 0.30
C ILE A 373 -0.53 26.50 -0.96
N TYR A 374 0.27 27.55 -0.79
CA TYR A 374 0.88 28.28 -1.88
C TYR A 374 2.18 27.62 -2.36
N ASP A 375 3.06 27.20 -1.45
CA ASP A 375 4.37 26.65 -1.83
C ASP A 375 4.89 25.67 -0.78
N VAL A 376 5.78 24.77 -1.18
CA VAL A 376 6.36 23.75 -0.32
C VAL A 376 7.85 23.59 -0.61
N ALA A 377 8.67 23.72 0.43
CA ALA A 377 10.04 23.25 0.42
C ALA A 377 10.06 21.86 1.08
N ASP A 378 9.79 20.82 0.28
CA ASP A 378 9.71 19.45 0.78
C ASP A 378 11.11 18.86 0.96
N ARG A 379 11.29 18.09 2.03
CA ARG A 379 12.57 17.46 2.43
C ARG A 379 13.73 18.46 2.35
N ALA A 380 13.51 19.69 2.82
CA ALA A 380 14.44 20.79 2.71
C ALA A 380 15.83 20.39 3.25
N VAL A 381 15.92 19.92 4.49
CA VAL A 381 17.19 19.47 5.09
C VAL A 381 16.96 18.19 5.87
N TYR A 382 17.87 17.23 5.69
CA TYR A 382 17.92 16.03 6.52
C TYR A 382 18.64 16.32 7.84
N LEU A 383 18.07 15.86 8.93
CA LEU A 383 18.68 15.91 10.26
C LEU A 383 19.32 14.54 10.53
N SER A 384 20.53 14.55 11.06
CA SER A 384 21.18 13.40 11.66
C SER A 384 21.33 13.72 13.13
N VAL A 385 20.46 13.14 13.95
CA VAL A 385 20.43 13.38 15.39
C VAL A 385 21.27 12.30 16.05
N GLU A 386 22.27 12.72 16.81
CA GLU A 386 23.08 11.90 17.70
C GLU A 386 22.54 12.01 19.14
N GLN A 387 22.82 11.02 19.96
CA GLN A 387 22.34 10.96 21.34
C GLN A 387 23.37 10.23 22.20
N GLU A 388 23.70 10.80 23.35
CA GLU A 388 24.64 10.18 24.31
C GLU A 388 23.97 9.05 25.11
N GLY A 389 22.66 9.14 25.34
CA GLY A 389 21.87 8.13 26.04
C GLY A 389 21.43 6.94 25.18
N LEU A 390 20.93 5.91 25.86
CA LEU A 390 20.43 4.68 25.25
C LEU A 390 18.90 4.68 25.01
N GLU A 391 18.24 5.80 25.26
CA GLU A 391 16.79 5.91 25.10
C GLU A 391 16.38 5.58 23.66
N GLN A 392 15.32 4.80 23.51
CA GLN A 392 14.76 4.40 22.23
C GLN A 392 13.40 5.06 22.01
N GLY A 393 13.09 5.38 20.76
CA GLY A 393 11.88 6.08 20.35
C GLY A 393 12.20 7.17 19.33
N LEU A 394 11.22 8.01 19.03
CA LEU A 394 11.39 9.15 18.11
C LEU A 394 11.75 10.44 18.86
N PHE A 395 11.25 10.61 20.09
CA PHE A 395 11.52 11.77 20.91
C PHE A 395 11.57 11.43 22.41
N HIS A 396 12.33 12.21 23.14
CA HIS A 396 12.42 12.22 24.60
C HIS A 396 11.17 12.87 25.17
N MET A 397 10.46 12.13 26.01
CA MET A 397 9.38 12.68 26.82
C MET A 397 9.93 13.08 28.19
N PRO A 398 9.68 14.34 28.64
CA PRO A 398 9.99 14.73 30.01
C PRO A 398 9.36 13.76 31.00
N ARG A 399 10.16 13.23 31.92
CA ARG A 399 9.75 12.20 32.89
C ARG A 399 10.42 12.40 34.23
N ILE A 400 9.75 11.94 35.27
CA ILE A 400 10.25 11.94 36.65
C ILE A 400 10.21 10.49 37.13
N TRP A 401 11.33 9.99 37.66
CA TRP A 401 11.43 8.66 38.25
C TRP A 401 11.30 8.76 39.77
N SER A 402 10.44 7.93 40.37
CA SER A 402 10.33 7.77 41.82
C SER A 402 10.71 6.34 42.21
N SER A 403 11.67 6.17 43.12
CA SER A 403 12.14 4.85 43.56
C SER A 403 11.34 4.32 44.77
N GLN A 404 10.51 3.30 44.53
CA GLN A 404 10.23 2.23 45.49
C GLN A 404 10.59 0.89 44.81
N SER A 405 11.25 0.02 45.57
CA SER A 405 12.09 -1.11 45.13
C SER A 405 11.35 -2.30 44.53
N GLU A 406 11.92 -2.91 43.47
CA GLU A 406 12.18 -4.37 43.40
C GLU A 406 13.18 -4.70 42.25
N ASP A 407 14.04 -5.69 42.50
CA ASP A 407 15.41 -5.87 41.97
C ASP A 407 15.59 -6.54 40.57
N ARG A 408 16.48 -5.93 39.76
CA ARG A 408 17.65 -6.46 38.97
C ARG A 408 17.55 -7.21 37.61
N LEU A 409 18.49 -6.79 36.72
CA LEU A 409 18.93 -7.13 35.32
C LEU A 409 20.12 -8.17 35.28
N PRO A 410 20.91 -8.44 34.17
CA PRO A 410 20.74 -8.77 32.70
C PRO A 410 21.75 -9.84 32.10
N LEU A 411 21.75 -10.17 30.76
CA LEU A 411 22.92 -10.18 29.78
C LEU A 411 22.75 -10.92 28.39
N ASP A 412 23.08 -10.21 27.27
CA ASP A 412 23.68 -10.50 25.91
C ASP A 412 23.31 -11.73 24.99
N SER A 413 23.32 -11.76 23.63
CA SER A 413 23.53 -10.84 22.46
C SER A 413 23.27 -11.56 21.08
N SER A 414 22.44 -11.04 20.14
CA SER A 414 22.54 -11.12 18.63
C SER A 414 21.30 -10.55 17.89
N PRO A 415 21.38 -10.11 16.60
CA PRO A 415 20.50 -9.10 16.02
C PRO A 415 19.28 -9.67 15.29
N ALA A 416 18.15 -9.70 15.98
CA ALA A 416 16.86 -9.43 15.37
C ALA A 416 16.47 -8.03 15.84
N ALA A 417 16.08 -7.12 14.95
CA ALA A 417 15.34 -5.93 15.37
C ALA A 417 13.92 -6.38 15.78
N GLN A 418 13.85 -7.14 16.88
CA GLN A 418 12.68 -7.33 17.69
C GLN A 418 12.55 -6.06 18.53
N ASN A 419 11.33 -5.57 18.61
CA ASN A 419 10.91 -4.67 19.66
C ASN A 419 11.48 -5.17 21.00
N PRO A 420 12.32 -4.42 21.74
CA PRO A 420 13.04 -4.95 22.91
C PRO A 420 12.15 -5.31 24.11
N ASN A 421 10.83 -5.11 23.99
CA ASN A 421 9.81 -5.57 24.92
C ASN A 421 9.04 -6.82 24.45
N LEU A 422 9.37 -7.39 23.28
CA LEU A 422 8.74 -8.60 22.75
C LEU A 422 9.60 -9.84 23.05
N MET A 423 8.95 -10.91 23.49
CA MET A 423 9.60 -12.18 23.79
C MET A 423 9.93 -12.91 22.48
N PRO A 424 11.17 -13.40 22.26
CA PRO A 424 11.47 -14.12 21.02
C PRO A 424 10.57 -15.36 20.88
N PRO A 425 10.00 -15.64 19.68
CA PRO A 425 9.04 -16.73 19.47
C PRO A 425 9.60 -18.13 19.80
N GLU A 426 10.92 -18.27 19.87
CA GLU A 426 11.60 -19.48 20.31
C GLU A 426 11.43 -19.77 21.80
N VAL A 427 11.44 -18.75 22.67
CA VAL A 427 11.63 -18.93 24.12
C VAL A 427 10.49 -19.70 24.76
N LEU A 428 9.25 -19.40 24.38
CA LEU A 428 8.07 -20.03 24.98
C LEU A 428 7.95 -21.51 24.56
N LEU A 429 8.13 -21.80 23.27
CA LEU A 429 8.06 -23.17 22.76
C LEU A 429 9.25 -24.01 23.24
N ASP A 430 10.46 -23.44 23.29
CA ASP A 430 11.65 -24.12 23.83
C ASP A 430 11.43 -24.48 25.31
N TRP A 431 10.92 -23.56 26.12
CA TRP A 431 10.59 -23.84 27.52
C TRP A 431 9.52 -24.94 27.66
N LEU A 432 8.41 -24.84 26.92
CA LEU A 432 7.34 -25.84 26.95
C LEU A 432 7.84 -27.22 26.53
N SER A 433 8.64 -27.28 25.46
CA SER A 433 9.17 -28.53 24.90
C SER A 433 10.21 -29.21 25.79
N ALA A 434 11.02 -28.44 26.53
CA ALA A 434 12.00 -28.98 27.46
C ALA A 434 11.38 -29.36 28.81
N THR A 435 10.43 -28.56 29.31
CA THR A 435 9.98 -28.64 30.71
C THR A 435 8.75 -29.52 30.88
N VAL A 436 7.82 -29.54 29.92
CA VAL A 436 6.50 -30.17 30.11
C VAL A 436 6.45 -31.67 29.82
N PRO A 437 7.10 -32.21 28.76
CA PRO A 437 7.10 -33.65 28.51
C PRO A 437 7.58 -34.54 29.67
N PRO A 438 8.61 -34.18 30.46
CA PRO A 438 9.06 -35.03 31.57
C PRO A 438 8.17 -34.96 32.84
N LEU A 439 7.19 -34.04 32.91
CA LEU A 439 6.33 -33.89 34.09
C LEU A 439 5.27 -35.01 34.16
N PRO A 440 5.07 -35.65 35.34
CA PRO A 440 3.98 -36.60 35.52
C PRO A 440 2.62 -35.90 35.52
N GLU A 441 1.58 -36.64 35.14
CA GLU A 441 0.20 -36.16 35.27
C GLU A 441 -0.13 -35.86 36.74
N GLY A 442 -0.78 -34.73 36.99
CA GLY A 442 -1.05 -34.19 38.33
C GLY A 442 -0.01 -33.21 38.85
N ALA A 443 1.14 -33.03 38.17
CA ALA A 443 2.12 -32.01 38.55
C ALA A 443 1.70 -30.59 38.14
N CYS A 444 2.00 -29.61 38.98
CA CYS A 444 1.88 -28.18 38.65
C CYS A 444 3.20 -27.61 38.18
N VAL A 445 3.16 -26.73 37.19
CA VAL A 445 4.32 -25.98 36.69
C VAL A 445 3.94 -24.52 36.50
N THR A 446 4.82 -23.62 36.91
CA THR A 446 4.65 -22.18 36.69
C THR A 446 5.49 -21.77 35.49
N CYS A 447 4.87 -21.12 34.51
CA CYS A 447 5.63 -20.54 33.41
C CYS A 447 6.43 -19.34 33.94
N PRO A 448 7.75 -19.26 33.72
CA PRO A 448 8.55 -18.10 34.11
C PRO A 448 8.18 -16.83 33.33
N PHE A 449 7.32 -16.97 32.31
CA PHE A 449 6.85 -15.90 31.43
C PHE A 449 5.31 -15.88 31.38
N PRO A 450 4.61 -15.54 32.49
CA PRO A 450 3.15 -15.67 32.58
C PRO A 450 2.38 -14.72 31.63
N GLN A 451 3.04 -13.68 31.12
CA GLN A 451 2.48 -12.74 30.14
C GLN A 451 2.90 -13.06 28.69
N ALA A 452 3.59 -14.19 28.45
CA ALA A 452 4.08 -14.57 27.13
C ALA A 452 2.92 -14.73 26.13
N PRO A 453 2.92 -14.00 24.99
CA PRO A 453 1.84 -14.10 24.01
C PRO A 453 1.74 -15.50 23.42
N GLY A 454 0.52 -16.05 23.43
CA GLY A 454 0.26 -17.41 22.96
C GLY A 454 0.47 -18.53 23.99
N LEU A 455 0.86 -18.22 25.24
CA LEU A 455 0.95 -19.24 26.31
C LEU A 455 -0.37 -19.97 26.52
N GLU A 456 -1.49 -19.26 26.52
CA GLU A 456 -2.83 -19.85 26.68
C GLU A 456 -3.23 -20.77 25.53
N THR A 457 -2.69 -20.56 24.32
CA THR A 457 -3.00 -21.42 23.15
C THR A 457 -2.03 -22.60 23.03
N LEU A 458 -0.77 -22.42 23.42
CA LEU A 458 0.26 -23.46 23.37
C LEU A 458 0.20 -24.42 24.55
N ALA A 459 -0.04 -23.94 25.78
CA ALA A 459 -0.05 -24.79 26.97
C ALA A 459 -1.03 -25.99 26.86
N PRO A 460 -2.26 -25.85 26.32
CA PRO A 460 -3.16 -26.99 26.08
C PRO A 460 -2.62 -28.04 25.10
N ARG A 461 -1.75 -27.66 24.14
CA ARG A 461 -1.10 -28.58 23.20
C ARG A 461 -0.12 -29.50 23.92
N PHE A 462 0.46 -29.04 25.02
CA PHE A 462 1.32 -29.81 25.92
C PHE A 462 0.54 -30.50 27.07
N GLY A 463 -0.80 -30.44 27.07
CA GLY A 463 -1.62 -31.09 28.09
C GLY A 463 -1.69 -30.34 29.44
N LEU A 464 -1.45 -29.03 29.40
CA LEU A 464 -1.54 -28.15 30.57
C LEU A 464 -2.91 -27.45 30.65
N VAL A 465 -3.38 -27.19 31.88
CA VAL A 465 -4.60 -26.44 32.17
C VAL A 465 -4.31 -25.36 33.22
N ALA A 466 -4.65 -24.12 32.90
CA ALA A 466 -4.43 -22.97 33.79
C ALA A 466 -5.19 -23.11 35.11
N GLN A 467 -4.54 -22.75 36.21
CA GLN A 467 -5.08 -22.71 37.57
C GLN A 467 -5.31 -21.27 38.02
N ALA A 468 -6.14 -21.08 39.05
CA ALA A 468 -6.50 -19.75 39.56
C ALA A 468 -5.32 -18.98 40.18
N ASP A 469 -4.27 -19.69 40.60
CA ASP A 469 -3.05 -19.13 41.18
C ASP A 469 -2.00 -18.74 40.11
N GLY A 470 -2.34 -18.86 38.82
CA GLY A 470 -1.44 -18.59 37.70
C GLY A 470 -0.49 -19.73 37.34
N SER A 471 -0.55 -20.87 38.05
CA SER A 471 0.18 -22.09 37.68
C SER A 471 -0.58 -22.90 36.62
N PHE A 472 0.07 -23.90 36.04
CA PHE A 472 -0.53 -24.84 35.09
C PHE A 472 -0.47 -26.27 35.62
N LEU A 473 -1.62 -26.94 35.66
CA LEU A 473 -1.72 -28.36 36.01
C LEU A 473 -1.54 -29.23 34.76
N LYS A 474 -0.62 -30.18 34.81
CA LYS A 474 -0.46 -31.24 33.81
C LYS A 474 -1.59 -32.25 33.96
N THR A 475 -2.59 -32.20 33.09
CA THR A 475 -3.76 -33.11 33.15
C THR A 475 -3.61 -34.33 32.27
N ARG A 476 -2.73 -34.28 31.27
CA ARG A 476 -2.46 -35.40 30.34
C ARG A 476 -1.08 -35.31 29.71
N SER A 477 -0.55 -36.45 29.30
CA SER A 477 0.61 -36.54 28.40
C SER A 477 0.17 -36.73 26.95
N PRO A 478 0.30 -35.70 26.08
CA PRO A 478 -0.04 -35.83 24.67
C PRO A 478 0.84 -36.86 23.96
N ARG A 479 0.29 -37.53 22.95
CA ARG A 479 1.02 -38.48 22.09
C ARG A 479 2.17 -37.81 21.31
N TRP A 480 2.12 -36.50 21.12
CA TRP A 480 3.09 -35.74 20.34
C TRP A 480 3.67 -34.60 21.16
N SER A 481 4.97 -34.34 20.98
CA SER A 481 5.63 -33.13 21.46
C SER A 481 5.97 -32.20 20.29
N LEU A 482 6.05 -30.90 20.58
CA LEU A 482 6.39 -29.85 19.61
C LEU A 482 7.72 -29.25 20.00
N ALA A 483 8.60 -29.01 19.02
CA ALA A 483 9.84 -28.28 19.24
C ALA A 483 10.26 -27.53 17.97
N TRP A 484 11.06 -26.48 18.12
CA TRP A 484 11.69 -25.81 17.00
C TRP A 484 12.74 -26.70 16.36
N VAL A 485 12.79 -26.69 15.03
CA VAL A 485 13.90 -27.24 14.24
C VAL A 485 14.78 -26.07 13.84
N ARG A 486 16.02 -26.09 14.29
CA ARG A 486 17.00 -25.04 14.01
C ARG A 486 17.73 -25.33 12.69
N SER A 487 18.16 -24.27 12.01
CA SER A 487 18.83 -24.40 10.70
C SER A 487 20.26 -24.92 10.81
N ASP A 488 20.94 -24.62 11.92
CA ASP A 488 22.31 -25.01 12.22
C ASP A 488 22.42 -26.45 12.78
N ALA A 489 21.33 -26.93 13.38
CA ALA A 489 21.25 -28.25 13.98
C ALA A 489 19.92 -28.95 13.63
N PRO A 490 19.70 -29.38 12.38
CA PRO A 490 18.54 -30.19 12.05
C PRO A 490 18.56 -31.52 12.84
N PRO A 491 17.41 -32.01 13.32
CA PRO A 491 17.29 -33.35 13.89
C PRO A 491 17.87 -34.41 12.94
N LEU A 492 18.54 -35.42 13.50
CA LEU A 492 19.16 -36.51 12.73
C LEU A 492 18.18 -37.22 11.78
N ASP A 493 16.91 -37.28 12.18
CA ASP A 493 15.81 -37.91 11.45
C ASP A 493 15.11 -36.96 10.46
N TRP A 494 15.45 -35.66 10.42
CA TRP A 494 14.86 -34.71 9.47
C TRP A 494 15.14 -35.11 8.02
N HIS A 495 16.39 -35.47 7.71
CA HIS A 495 16.78 -35.94 6.37
C HIS A 495 16.05 -37.23 5.97
N ALA A 496 15.81 -38.13 6.93
CA ALA A 496 15.07 -39.35 6.71
C ALA A 496 13.59 -39.04 6.39
N LEU A 497 12.96 -38.15 7.17
CA LEU A 497 11.58 -37.71 6.92
C LEU A 497 11.45 -37.00 5.56
N PHE A 498 12.43 -36.17 5.18
CA PHE A 498 12.48 -35.49 3.89
C PHE A 498 12.54 -36.47 2.72
N LYS A 499 13.49 -37.42 2.77
CA LYS A 499 13.60 -38.48 1.75
C LYS A 499 12.31 -39.27 1.62
N LEU A 500 11.68 -39.57 2.74
CA LEU A 500 10.48 -40.37 2.80
C LEU A 500 9.23 -39.62 2.29
N CYS A 501 9.15 -38.30 2.47
CA CYS A 501 8.04 -37.48 1.97
C CYS A 501 8.20 -37.08 0.49
N PHE A 502 9.41 -36.75 0.05
CA PHE A 502 9.68 -36.18 -1.27
C PHE A 502 10.42 -37.11 -2.25
N GLY A 503 10.82 -38.30 -1.79
CA GLY A 503 11.43 -39.35 -2.63
C GLY A 503 12.89 -39.12 -3.01
N HIS A 504 13.54 -38.09 -2.48
CA HIS A 504 14.94 -37.77 -2.76
C HIS A 504 15.62 -37.14 -1.54
N GLU A 505 16.95 -37.20 -1.49
CA GLU A 505 17.74 -36.65 -0.39
C GLU A 505 18.08 -35.18 -0.61
N MET A 506 18.11 -34.41 0.47
CA MET A 506 18.65 -33.05 0.48
C MET A 506 20.10 -33.09 0.93
N SER A 507 21.01 -32.59 0.11
CA SER A 507 22.43 -32.48 0.47
C SER A 507 22.64 -31.42 1.56
N PRO A 508 23.68 -31.56 2.40
CA PRO A 508 24.02 -30.54 3.40
C PRO A 508 24.25 -29.15 2.81
N ALA A 509 24.88 -29.08 1.62
CA ALA A 509 25.08 -27.82 0.91
C ALA A 509 23.77 -27.16 0.45
N HIS A 510 22.77 -27.97 0.03
CA HIS A 510 21.45 -27.47 -0.32
C HIS A 510 20.69 -27.02 0.94
N TRP A 511 20.73 -27.81 2.02
CA TRP A 511 20.14 -27.43 3.31
C TRP A 511 20.67 -26.08 3.79
N ASP A 512 21.99 -25.93 3.84
CA ASP A 512 22.64 -24.69 4.22
C ASP A 512 22.22 -23.57 3.26
N TRP A 513 22.37 -23.70 1.93
CA TRP A 513 21.92 -22.66 0.98
C TRP A 513 20.46 -22.20 1.20
N LYS A 514 19.58 -23.15 1.50
CA LYS A 514 18.14 -22.93 1.68
C LYS A 514 17.82 -22.21 3.00
N TYR A 515 18.36 -22.70 4.12
CA TYR A 515 18.07 -22.24 5.48
C TYR A 515 19.16 -21.34 6.10
N ARG A 516 20.20 -20.95 5.34
CA ARG A 516 21.27 -20.08 5.82
C ARG A 516 20.72 -18.72 6.27
N GLY A 517 21.19 -18.28 7.44
CA GLY A 517 20.95 -16.93 7.96
C GLY A 517 19.63 -16.75 8.71
N GLN A 518 18.88 -17.83 8.98
CA GLN A 518 17.74 -17.84 9.90
C GLN A 518 18.02 -18.79 11.06
N THR A 519 17.61 -18.45 12.28
CA THR A 519 17.80 -19.31 13.46
C THR A 519 16.86 -20.53 13.44
N LEU A 520 15.64 -20.33 12.96
CA LEU A 520 14.56 -21.32 12.99
C LEU A 520 14.21 -21.74 11.56
N ALA A 521 14.27 -23.05 11.27
CA ALA A 521 13.89 -23.62 9.98
C ALA A 521 12.38 -23.95 9.92
N GLY A 522 11.81 -24.35 11.05
CA GLY A 522 10.39 -24.76 11.14
C GLY A 522 10.01 -25.33 12.49
N VAL A 523 8.74 -25.71 12.65
CA VAL A 523 8.25 -26.46 13.82
C VAL A 523 8.23 -27.95 13.50
N GLY A 524 8.86 -28.75 14.36
CA GLY A 524 8.83 -30.20 14.32
C GLY A 524 7.80 -30.79 15.28
N VAL A 525 7.26 -31.94 14.91
CA VAL A 525 6.38 -32.77 15.75
C VAL A 525 7.03 -34.11 15.96
N PHE A 526 7.23 -34.47 17.22
CA PHE A 526 7.92 -35.68 17.61
C PHE A 526 6.95 -36.64 18.29
N ALA A 527 7.06 -37.91 17.95
CA ALA A 527 6.45 -39.04 18.66
C ALA A 527 7.57 -39.94 19.20
N ASP A 528 7.23 -41.04 19.87
CA ASP A 528 8.21 -41.99 20.41
C ASP A 528 9.19 -42.52 19.34
N SER A 529 8.77 -42.55 18.07
CA SER A 529 9.57 -42.97 16.92
C SER A 529 10.47 -41.89 16.32
N GLY A 530 10.50 -40.68 16.87
CA GLY A 530 11.21 -39.51 16.34
C GLY A 530 10.30 -38.49 15.64
N LEU A 531 10.88 -37.68 14.76
CA LEU A 531 10.21 -36.62 14.00
C LEU A 531 9.20 -37.22 13.01
N VAL A 532 7.92 -36.96 13.25
CA VAL A 532 6.79 -37.46 12.45
C VAL A 532 6.07 -36.38 11.65
N GLY A 533 6.37 -35.11 11.93
CA GLY A 533 5.84 -33.97 11.18
C GLY A 533 6.78 -32.78 11.23
N PHE A 534 6.77 -31.97 10.18
CA PHE A 534 7.57 -30.75 10.11
C PHE A 534 6.87 -29.71 9.25
N TYR A 535 6.92 -28.46 9.70
CA TYR A 535 6.35 -27.32 9.02
C TYR A 535 7.40 -26.23 8.87
N GLY A 536 7.95 -26.10 7.67
CA GLY A 536 9.04 -25.17 7.38
C GLY A 536 8.59 -23.84 6.80
N GLY A 537 9.44 -22.83 6.95
CA GLY A 537 9.28 -21.58 6.22
C GLY A 537 10.56 -20.77 6.10
N LEU A 538 10.58 -19.95 5.06
CA LEU A 538 11.73 -19.16 4.64
C LEU A 538 11.32 -17.69 4.54
N PRO A 539 11.98 -16.78 5.27
CA PRO A 539 11.80 -15.36 5.10
C PRO A 539 12.10 -14.93 3.66
N ARG A 540 11.22 -14.12 3.09
CA ARG A 540 11.35 -13.51 1.77
C ARG A 540 11.10 -12.02 1.88
N GLN A 541 12.04 -11.23 1.39
CA GLN A 541 11.77 -9.83 1.14
C GLN A 541 10.84 -9.72 -0.06
N VAL A 542 9.73 -9.02 0.12
CA VAL A 542 8.77 -8.75 -0.94
C VAL A 542 8.45 -7.26 -0.98
N ILE A 543 8.06 -6.77 -2.14
CA ILE A 543 7.42 -5.47 -2.31
C ILE A 543 5.93 -5.71 -2.47
N LYS A 544 5.13 -5.16 -1.55
CA LYS A 544 3.66 -5.14 -1.64
C LYS A 544 3.22 -3.71 -1.84
N HIS A 545 2.59 -3.40 -2.97
CA HIS A 545 2.08 -2.05 -3.25
C HIS A 545 3.14 -0.94 -3.20
N GLY A 546 4.38 -1.26 -3.59
CA GLY A 546 5.53 -0.35 -3.50
C GLY A 546 6.19 -0.27 -2.12
N VAL A 547 5.67 -0.99 -1.13
CA VAL A 547 6.18 -1.04 0.24
C VAL A 547 7.00 -2.31 0.47
N PRO A 548 8.28 -2.21 0.86
CA PRO A 548 9.06 -3.38 1.29
C PRO A 548 8.47 -3.99 2.56
N CYS A 549 8.28 -5.31 2.56
CA CYS A 549 7.91 -6.05 3.76
C CYS A 549 8.50 -7.48 3.74
N MET A 550 8.46 -8.14 4.89
CA MET A 550 8.88 -9.54 5.01
C MET A 550 7.66 -10.46 4.88
N ALA A 551 7.72 -11.34 3.89
CA ALA A 551 6.81 -12.47 3.74
C ALA A 551 7.49 -13.76 4.21
N LEU A 552 6.67 -14.74 4.55
CA LEU A 552 7.09 -16.08 4.91
C LEU A 552 6.69 -17.05 3.79
N GLN A 553 7.68 -17.55 3.05
CA GLN A 553 7.46 -18.62 2.09
C GLN A 553 7.40 -19.94 2.85
N ILE A 554 6.23 -20.55 2.87
CA ILE A 554 5.99 -21.87 3.45
C ILE A 554 6.61 -22.92 2.52
N GLY A 555 7.43 -23.80 3.09
CA GLY A 555 8.17 -24.82 2.36
C GLY A 555 8.37 -26.08 3.20
N ASP A 556 8.74 -27.18 2.54
CA ASP A 556 9.08 -28.46 3.19
C ASP A 556 8.04 -28.94 4.20
N VAL A 557 6.76 -28.86 3.87
CA VAL A 557 5.70 -29.35 4.76
C VAL A 557 5.65 -30.87 4.70
N MET A 558 5.96 -31.53 5.82
CA MET A 558 6.15 -32.97 5.90
C MET A 558 5.27 -33.61 6.95
N VAL A 559 4.69 -34.76 6.62
CA VAL A 559 3.97 -35.63 7.55
C VAL A 559 4.32 -37.06 7.21
N HIS A 560 4.82 -37.79 8.20
CA HIS A 560 5.18 -39.20 8.07
C HIS A 560 3.97 -40.00 7.56
N PRO A 561 4.09 -40.83 6.50
CA PRO A 561 3.00 -41.59 5.89
C PRO A 561 2.12 -42.36 6.86
N ASN A 562 2.73 -43.00 7.86
CA ASN A 562 1.98 -43.78 8.86
C ASN A 562 1.14 -42.89 9.80
N GLU A 563 1.44 -41.60 9.89
CA GLU A 563 0.70 -40.63 10.71
C GLU A 563 -0.27 -39.77 9.89
N ARG A 564 -0.29 -39.92 8.55
CA ARG A 564 -1.20 -39.17 7.65
C ARG A 564 -2.68 -39.50 7.87
N GLY A 565 -3.01 -40.63 8.51
CA GLY A 565 -4.39 -41.01 8.82
C GLY A 565 -5.01 -40.21 9.99
N VAL A 566 -4.19 -39.51 10.78
CA VAL A 566 -4.59 -38.76 11.98
C VAL A 566 -4.78 -37.28 11.63
N LEU A 567 -5.60 -36.95 10.62
CA LEU A 567 -5.91 -35.57 10.22
C LEU A 567 -6.96 -34.92 11.13
N THR A 568 -6.77 -35.04 12.44
CA THR A 568 -7.63 -34.44 13.46
C THR A 568 -7.10 -33.06 13.85
N ARG A 569 -7.90 -32.29 14.61
CA ARG A 569 -7.44 -31.01 15.21
C ARG A 569 -6.20 -31.16 16.10
N GLN A 570 -5.89 -32.38 16.53
CA GLN A 570 -4.76 -32.69 17.42
C GLN A 570 -3.67 -33.50 16.70
N GLY A 571 -3.79 -33.71 15.39
CA GLY A 571 -2.80 -34.47 14.61
C GLY A 571 -1.52 -33.66 14.32
N PRO A 572 -0.43 -34.34 13.89
CA PRO A 572 0.88 -33.72 13.73
C PRO A 572 0.89 -32.57 12.73
N PHE A 573 0.19 -32.70 11.60
CA PHE A 573 0.08 -31.61 10.62
C PHE A 573 -0.50 -30.33 11.22
N ASN A 574 -1.63 -30.45 11.93
CA ASN A 574 -2.36 -29.30 12.45
C ASN A 574 -1.58 -28.64 13.59
N LEU A 575 -1.00 -29.45 14.49
CA LEU A 575 -0.14 -28.96 15.55
C LEU A 575 1.09 -28.21 15.02
N ALA A 576 1.80 -28.77 14.04
CA ALA A 576 2.97 -28.12 13.44
C ALA A 576 2.58 -26.79 12.76
N CYS A 577 1.55 -26.84 11.92
CA CYS A 577 1.11 -25.71 11.11
C CYS A 577 0.59 -24.56 11.99
N THR A 578 -0.37 -24.81 12.88
CA THR A 578 -0.96 -23.76 13.71
C THR A 578 0.04 -23.15 14.67
N THR A 579 0.94 -23.97 15.25
CA THR A 579 2.04 -23.47 16.09
C THR A 579 2.96 -22.56 15.29
N PHE A 580 3.38 -22.99 14.09
CA PHE A 580 4.26 -22.20 13.24
C PHE A 580 3.62 -20.86 12.81
N LEU A 581 2.36 -20.90 12.35
CA LEU A 581 1.63 -19.70 11.91
C LEU A 581 1.34 -18.74 13.07
N GLU A 582 0.99 -19.25 14.25
CA GLU A 582 0.72 -18.41 15.43
C GLU A 582 1.97 -17.71 15.94
N GLN A 583 3.09 -18.43 16.02
CA GLN A 583 4.35 -17.90 16.52
C GLN A 583 5.00 -16.92 15.54
N LEU A 584 4.89 -17.15 14.23
CA LEU A 584 5.55 -16.32 13.21
C LEU A 584 4.64 -15.31 12.51
N MET A 585 3.32 -15.46 12.57
CA MET A 585 2.36 -14.55 11.93
C MET A 585 1.16 -14.16 12.82
N GLY A 586 1.11 -14.60 14.07
CA GLY A 586 -0.07 -14.43 14.94
C GLY A 586 0.11 -13.42 16.06
N PHE A 587 0.79 -13.82 17.14
CA PHE A 587 0.71 -13.10 18.41
C PHE A 587 1.44 -11.75 18.42
N GLU A 588 2.49 -11.63 17.60
CA GLU A 588 3.41 -10.48 17.62
C GLU A 588 3.91 -10.06 16.21
N ARG A 589 3.42 -10.75 15.17
CA ARG A 589 3.61 -10.54 13.71
C ARG A 589 5.03 -10.15 13.23
N PRO A 590 6.05 -11.02 13.33
CA PRO A 590 7.33 -10.80 12.65
C PRO A 590 7.23 -10.89 11.11
N PHE A 591 6.21 -11.59 10.56
CA PHE A 591 5.94 -11.67 9.12
C PHE A 591 4.50 -11.23 8.80
N LEU A 592 4.35 -10.32 7.83
CA LEU A 592 3.05 -9.73 7.46
C LEU A 592 2.26 -10.60 6.49
N LEU A 593 2.95 -11.41 5.69
CA LEU A 593 2.40 -12.18 4.59
C LEU A 593 2.92 -13.62 4.65
N GLY A 594 2.09 -14.59 4.30
CA GLY A 594 2.51 -15.96 4.07
C GLY A 594 2.08 -16.41 2.68
N PHE A 595 2.94 -17.12 1.97
CA PHE A 595 2.59 -17.78 0.70
C PHE A 595 3.28 -19.13 0.60
N GLY A 596 2.78 -19.99 -0.28
CA GLY A 596 3.33 -21.31 -0.51
C GLY A 596 2.74 -21.90 -1.78
N PHE A 597 3.01 -23.18 -2.02
CA PHE A 597 2.65 -23.84 -3.27
C PHE A 597 2.01 -25.23 -3.07
N PRO A 598 0.92 -25.34 -2.28
CA PRO A 598 0.19 -26.59 -2.13
C PRO A 598 -0.48 -27.02 -3.44
N ASN A 599 -0.57 -28.35 -3.64
CA ASN A 599 -1.51 -28.92 -4.60
C ASN A 599 -2.95 -28.82 -4.08
N GLN A 600 -3.94 -29.09 -4.94
CA GLN A 600 -5.36 -28.98 -4.61
C GLN A 600 -5.74 -29.83 -3.39
N LYS A 601 -5.18 -31.05 -3.26
CA LYS A 601 -5.47 -31.93 -2.13
C LYS A 601 -5.04 -31.32 -0.79
N HIS A 602 -3.82 -30.79 -0.73
CA HIS A 602 -3.29 -30.17 0.48
C HIS A 602 -4.00 -28.84 0.80
N LEU A 603 -4.31 -28.05 -0.23
CA LEU A 603 -5.07 -26.81 -0.08
C LEU A 603 -6.46 -27.07 0.50
N GLN A 604 -7.21 -28.03 -0.06
CA GLN A 604 -8.56 -28.39 0.42
C GLN A 604 -8.54 -28.83 1.90
N LEU A 605 -7.53 -29.60 2.28
CA LEU A 605 -7.34 -30.03 3.67
C LEU A 605 -7.14 -28.81 4.59
N ALA A 606 -6.24 -27.91 4.24
CA ALA A 606 -5.97 -26.71 5.03
C ALA A 606 -7.18 -25.76 5.09
N THR A 607 -7.96 -25.64 4.02
CA THR A 607 -9.19 -24.85 4.00
C THR A 607 -10.28 -25.45 4.90
N ARG A 608 -10.46 -26.77 4.91
CA ARG A 608 -11.39 -27.44 5.86
C ARG A 608 -11.00 -27.21 7.32
N GLN A 609 -9.72 -27.00 7.60
CA GLN A 609 -9.22 -26.71 8.95
C GLN A 609 -9.22 -25.21 9.28
N GLY A 610 -9.64 -24.34 8.36
CA GLY A 610 -9.63 -22.89 8.57
C GLY A 610 -8.24 -22.27 8.56
N ILE A 611 -7.27 -22.93 7.92
CA ILE A 611 -5.86 -22.48 7.88
C ILE A 611 -5.59 -21.61 6.65
N TYR A 612 -6.05 -22.06 5.47
CA TYR A 612 -5.79 -21.39 4.20
C TYR A 612 -7.03 -21.12 3.39
N LYS A 613 -7.01 -20.01 2.64
CA LYS A 613 -7.90 -19.71 1.54
C LYS A 613 -7.10 -19.50 0.26
N ALA A 614 -7.54 -20.06 -0.85
CA ALA A 614 -6.90 -19.89 -2.15
C ALA A 614 -7.04 -18.44 -2.63
N VAL A 615 -5.94 -17.85 -3.13
CA VAL A 615 -5.89 -16.47 -3.65
C VAL A 615 -5.35 -16.37 -5.07
N ASP A 616 -4.68 -17.40 -5.58
CA ASP A 616 -4.24 -17.49 -6.97
C ASP A 616 -3.92 -18.96 -7.31
N GLN A 617 -3.57 -19.22 -8.57
CA GLN A 617 -3.11 -20.50 -9.08
C GLN A 617 -1.88 -20.30 -9.98
N ILE A 618 -0.97 -21.27 -9.99
CA ILE A 618 0.13 -21.27 -10.95
C ILE A 618 -0.36 -21.87 -12.27
N THR A 619 0.11 -21.27 -13.36
CA THR A 619 -0.07 -21.72 -14.73
C THR A 619 1.27 -22.05 -15.35
N GLU A 620 1.27 -22.92 -16.34
CA GLU A 620 2.41 -23.15 -17.22
C GLU A 620 2.10 -22.57 -18.59
N THR A 621 2.93 -21.63 -19.04
CA THR A 621 2.88 -21.10 -20.41
C THR A 621 3.99 -21.75 -21.23
N GLN A 622 3.63 -22.33 -22.36
CA GLN A 622 4.58 -23.01 -23.26
C GLN A 622 4.66 -22.31 -24.62
N TRP A 623 5.87 -22.16 -25.14
CA TRP A 623 6.16 -21.62 -26.46
C TRP A 623 6.93 -22.64 -27.30
N PRO A 624 6.45 -22.97 -28.51
CA PRO A 624 7.20 -23.86 -29.40
C PRO A 624 8.45 -23.15 -29.94
N VAL A 625 9.57 -23.84 -29.96
CA VAL A 625 10.81 -23.32 -30.54
C VAL A 625 10.77 -23.56 -32.04
N ARG A 626 10.77 -22.46 -32.80
CA ARG A 626 10.89 -22.48 -34.27
C ARG A 626 12.22 -21.86 -34.67
N ARG A 627 12.65 -22.07 -35.92
CA ARG A 627 13.81 -21.38 -36.48
C ARG A 627 13.59 -19.86 -36.36
N LEU A 628 14.30 -19.23 -35.43
CA LEU A 628 14.19 -17.81 -35.13
C LEU A 628 15.37 -17.08 -35.76
N LEU A 629 15.08 -16.09 -36.61
CA LEU A 629 16.09 -15.12 -37.02
C LEU A 629 16.51 -14.31 -35.80
N ALA A 630 17.81 -14.06 -35.68
CA ALA A 630 18.37 -13.21 -34.63
C ALA A 630 17.64 -11.87 -34.62
N ASP A 631 17.14 -11.47 -33.45
CA ASP A 631 16.61 -10.13 -33.29
C ASP A 631 17.77 -9.15 -33.30
N TRP A 632 17.95 -8.45 -34.42
CA TRP A 632 19.03 -7.49 -34.59
C TRP A 632 18.93 -6.31 -33.62
N ARG A 633 17.81 -6.12 -32.91
CA ARG A 633 17.61 -5.00 -31.99
C ARG A 633 18.14 -5.26 -30.58
N ILE A 634 18.41 -6.51 -30.21
CA ILE A 634 18.85 -6.89 -28.86
C ILE A 634 20.15 -7.70 -28.87
N ARG A 635 20.86 -7.66 -27.75
CA ARG A 635 22.01 -8.53 -27.45
C ARG A 635 21.80 -9.14 -26.07
N SER A 636 22.05 -10.44 -25.95
CA SER A 636 22.02 -11.18 -24.69
C SER A 636 23.41 -11.67 -24.34
N GLN A 637 23.85 -11.54 -23.09
CA GLN A 637 25.13 -12.04 -22.60
C GLN A 637 24.98 -12.60 -21.18
N PRO A 638 25.81 -13.57 -20.77
CA PRO A 638 25.86 -14.00 -19.37
C PRO A 638 26.13 -12.81 -18.44
N VAL A 639 25.42 -12.80 -17.32
CA VAL A 639 25.61 -11.79 -16.26
C VAL A 639 26.98 -11.97 -15.61
N THR A 640 27.66 -10.86 -15.35
CA THR A 640 28.95 -10.83 -14.62
C THR A 640 28.87 -9.89 -13.42
N THR A 641 29.88 -9.91 -12.55
CA THR A 641 29.91 -9.03 -11.36
C THR A 641 29.87 -7.53 -11.70
N SER A 642 30.30 -7.13 -12.89
CA SER A 642 30.22 -5.73 -13.34
C SER A 642 28.80 -5.30 -13.76
N ASP A 643 27.85 -6.23 -13.86
CA ASP A 643 26.47 -5.96 -14.26
C ASP A 643 25.53 -5.64 -13.08
N GLU A 644 26.03 -5.58 -11.84
CA GLU A 644 25.25 -5.31 -10.62
C GLU A 644 24.28 -4.12 -10.78
N LEU A 645 24.79 -2.97 -11.22
CA LEU A 645 23.98 -1.77 -11.44
C LEU A 645 22.87 -1.99 -12.48
N SER A 646 23.14 -2.79 -13.51
CA SER A 646 22.17 -3.08 -14.56
C SER A 646 21.07 -4.03 -14.07
N VAL A 647 21.42 -5.04 -13.28
CA VAL A 647 20.44 -5.94 -12.66
C VAL A 647 19.56 -5.19 -11.68
N ASN A 648 20.15 -4.37 -10.80
CA ASN A 648 19.41 -3.54 -9.84
C ASN A 648 18.50 -2.53 -10.54
N SER A 649 18.95 -1.93 -11.66
CA SER A 649 18.11 -1.05 -12.47
C SER A 649 16.93 -1.80 -13.08
N CYS A 650 17.13 -2.99 -13.65
CA CYS A 650 16.05 -3.82 -14.20
C CYS A 650 15.03 -4.21 -13.13
N TRP A 651 15.51 -4.56 -11.93
CA TRP A 651 14.66 -4.86 -10.79
C TRP A 651 13.84 -3.64 -10.34
N ALA A 652 14.47 -2.48 -10.16
CA ALA A 652 13.77 -1.24 -9.77
C ALA A 652 12.70 -0.86 -10.81
N ASP A 653 13.04 -0.97 -12.09
CA ASP A 653 12.13 -0.76 -13.20
C ASP A 653 10.92 -1.71 -13.19
N MET A 654 11.14 -2.98 -12.83
CA MET A 654 10.09 -3.98 -12.67
C MET A 654 9.20 -3.68 -11.46
N ALA A 655 9.82 -3.36 -10.31
CA ALA A 655 9.13 -3.03 -9.08
C ALA A 655 8.21 -1.81 -9.24
N GLU A 656 8.65 -0.79 -9.96
CA GLU A 656 7.82 0.38 -10.27
C GLU A 656 6.72 0.05 -11.28
N ALA A 657 7.03 -0.68 -12.36
CA ALA A 657 6.03 -1.02 -13.38
C ALA A 657 4.93 -1.97 -12.87
N MET A 658 5.26 -2.80 -11.87
CA MET A 658 4.35 -3.75 -11.25
C MET A 658 3.99 -3.34 -9.81
N ARG A 659 3.98 -2.04 -9.52
CA ARG A 659 3.77 -1.51 -8.16
C ARG A 659 2.44 -1.90 -7.54
N SER A 660 1.43 -2.29 -8.32
CA SER A 660 0.15 -2.81 -7.82
C SER A 660 0.16 -4.32 -7.48
N SER A 661 1.26 -5.02 -7.72
CA SER A 661 1.42 -6.46 -7.47
C SER A 661 2.30 -6.71 -6.23
N ILE A 662 2.29 -7.95 -5.74
CA ILE A 662 3.22 -8.45 -4.71
C ILE A 662 4.36 -9.16 -5.42
N LEU A 663 5.58 -8.68 -5.19
CA LEU A 663 6.79 -9.13 -5.89
C LEU A 663 7.83 -9.60 -4.88
N GLY A 664 8.40 -10.80 -5.06
CA GLY A 664 9.68 -11.13 -4.44
C GLY A 664 10.79 -10.19 -4.91
N VAL A 665 11.67 -9.76 -4.00
CA VAL A 665 12.83 -8.94 -4.36
C VAL A 665 13.77 -9.72 -5.28
N ARG A 666 14.10 -9.13 -6.43
CA ARG A 666 14.94 -9.73 -7.48
C ARG A 666 16.16 -8.86 -7.81
N ASP A 667 16.75 -8.24 -6.80
CA ASP A 667 17.96 -7.43 -6.92
C ASP A 667 19.22 -8.29 -7.18
N TRP A 668 20.38 -7.64 -7.31
CA TRP A 668 21.66 -8.29 -7.54
C TRP A 668 21.99 -9.33 -6.46
N ALA A 669 21.78 -8.99 -5.18
CA ALA A 669 22.07 -9.89 -4.07
C ALA A 669 21.22 -11.16 -4.14
N PHE A 670 19.93 -11.02 -4.48
CA PHE A 670 19.05 -12.14 -4.75
C PHE A 670 19.54 -12.98 -5.93
N VAL A 671 19.83 -12.36 -7.08
CA VAL A 671 20.28 -13.09 -8.30
C VAL A 671 21.56 -13.88 -8.04
N VAL A 672 22.53 -13.27 -7.35
CA VAL A 672 23.79 -13.93 -6.99
C VAL A 672 23.52 -15.13 -6.09
N ARG A 673 22.82 -14.93 -4.97
CA ARG A 673 22.55 -16.00 -4.00
C ARG A 673 21.71 -17.12 -4.61
N ARG A 674 20.63 -16.75 -5.32
CA ARG A 674 19.59 -17.68 -5.78
C ARG A 674 20.03 -18.49 -7.00
N TYR A 675 20.69 -17.84 -7.97
CA TYR A 675 20.96 -18.43 -9.28
C TYR A 675 22.44 -18.68 -9.54
N LEU A 676 23.32 -17.73 -9.21
CA LEU A 676 24.75 -17.85 -9.51
C LEU A 676 25.50 -18.72 -8.49
N GLN A 677 25.06 -18.72 -7.23
CA GLN A 677 25.65 -19.48 -6.12
C GLN A 677 24.80 -20.70 -5.71
N ASN A 678 23.88 -21.13 -6.58
CA ASN A 678 23.07 -22.31 -6.29
C ASN A 678 23.96 -23.58 -6.30
N PRO A 679 23.95 -24.41 -5.23
CA PRO A 679 24.86 -25.56 -5.13
C PRO A 679 24.39 -26.79 -5.94
N THR A 680 23.14 -26.83 -6.39
CA THR A 680 22.53 -28.02 -7.01
C THR A 680 22.06 -27.80 -8.44
N VAL A 681 21.73 -26.56 -8.81
CA VAL A 681 21.17 -26.23 -10.13
C VAL A 681 22.03 -25.20 -10.83
N ASN A 682 22.48 -25.54 -12.04
CA ASN A 682 23.20 -24.62 -12.92
C ASN A 682 22.21 -23.79 -13.75
N TYR A 683 21.96 -22.56 -13.31
CA TYR A 683 21.13 -21.62 -14.07
C TYR A 683 21.95 -20.87 -15.13
N THR A 684 21.34 -20.64 -16.28
CA THR A 684 21.85 -19.70 -17.27
C THR A 684 21.19 -18.34 -17.04
N VAL A 685 21.95 -17.37 -16.54
CA VAL A 685 21.46 -16.01 -16.24
C VAL A 685 21.98 -15.04 -17.31
N LEU A 686 21.07 -14.46 -18.09
CA LEU A 686 21.41 -13.61 -19.23
C LEU A 686 20.90 -12.18 -19.02
N LEU A 687 21.78 -11.20 -19.17
CA LEU A 687 21.40 -9.80 -19.30
C LEU A 687 21.11 -9.49 -20.77
N VAL A 688 19.92 -8.96 -21.03
CA VAL A 688 19.47 -8.52 -22.35
C VAL A 688 19.57 -7.00 -22.43
N ARG A 689 20.25 -6.50 -23.46
CA ARG A 689 20.46 -5.07 -23.72
C ARG A 689 19.92 -4.68 -25.09
N ALA A 690 19.51 -3.43 -25.22
CA ALA A 690 19.24 -2.82 -26.52
C ALA A 690 20.56 -2.72 -27.30
N ARG A 691 20.61 -3.21 -28.54
CA ARG A 691 21.87 -3.37 -29.29
C ARG A 691 22.57 -2.04 -29.58
N PHE A 692 21.81 -0.98 -29.87
CA PHE A 692 22.35 0.33 -30.23
C PHE A 692 22.55 1.24 -29.03
N ALA A 693 21.58 1.27 -28.10
CA ALA A 693 21.65 2.14 -26.92
C ALA A 693 22.49 1.54 -25.78
N GLY A 694 22.75 0.23 -25.78
CA GLY A 694 23.46 -0.46 -24.69
C GLY A 694 22.67 -0.55 -23.38
N SER A 695 21.51 0.13 -23.28
CA SER A 695 20.67 0.15 -22.09
C SER A 695 20.15 -1.26 -21.75
N PRO A 696 20.10 -1.62 -20.46
CA PRO A 696 19.58 -2.90 -20.04
C PRO A 696 18.06 -2.94 -20.23
N LEU A 697 17.56 -4.04 -20.82
CA LEU A 697 16.14 -4.28 -21.03
C LEU A 697 15.55 -5.22 -19.98
N GLY A 698 16.36 -6.15 -19.47
CA GLY A 698 15.98 -7.10 -18.44
C GLY A 698 16.96 -8.28 -18.33
N VAL A 699 16.75 -9.09 -17.31
CA VAL A 699 17.47 -10.35 -17.05
C VAL A 699 16.53 -11.53 -17.33
N VAL A 700 17.09 -12.57 -17.93
CA VAL A 700 16.41 -13.84 -18.20
C VAL A 700 17.14 -14.95 -17.48
N VAL A 701 16.43 -15.69 -16.63
CA VAL A 701 16.98 -16.84 -15.91
C VAL A 701 16.41 -18.12 -16.50
N LEU A 702 17.29 -19.03 -16.92
CA LEU A 702 16.93 -20.25 -17.63
C LEU A 702 17.49 -21.48 -16.92
N ARG A 703 16.75 -22.58 -16.95
CA ARG A 703 17.21 -23.90 -16.51
C ARG A 703 16.95 -24.90 -17.64
N ASP A 704 18.00 -25.59 -18.07
CA ASP A 704 17.87 -26.64 -19.07
C ASP A 704 17.33 -27.93 -18.44
N ARG A 705 16.18 -28.41 -18.92
CA ARG A 705 15.55 -29.66 -18.50
C ARG A 705 15.74 -30.77 -19.53
N ALA A 706 16.72 -30.63 -20.41
CA ALA A 706 17.05 -31.58 -21.47
C ALA A 706 15.82 -31.87 -22.37
N GLU A 707 15.31 -33.10 -22.35
CA GLU A 707 14.21 -33.52 -23.23
C GLU A 707 12.90 -32.76 -22.96
N ASP A 708 12.69 -32.32 -21.72
CA ASP A 708 11.50 -31.55 -21.35
C ASP A 708 11.51 -30.12 -21.92
N GLY A 709 12.64 -29.64 -22.41
CA GLY A 709 12.81 -28.30 -22.98
C GLY A 709 13.57 -27.33 -22.08
N LEU A 710 13.47 -26.04 -22.39
CA LEU A 710 14.14 -24.98 -21.64
C LEU A 710 13.14 -24.26 -20.72
N GLU A 711 13.34 -24.34 -19.41
CA GLU A 711 12.50 -23.70 -18.43
C GLU A 711 12.94 -22.23 -18.25
N LEU A 712 12.01 -21.31 -18.44
CA LEU A 712 12.16 -19.90 -18.10
C LEU A 712 11.77 -19.72 -16.63
N ILE A 713 12.79 -19.58 -15.80
CA ILE A 713 12.71 -19.60 -14.34
C ILE A 713 12.26 -18.23 -13.80
N ASP A 714 12.83 -17.15 -14.34
CA ASP A 714 12.52 -15.79 -13.90
C ASP A 714 12.76 -14.76 -15.01
N LEU A 715 12.03 -13.65 -14.92
CA LEU A 715 12.13 -12.47 -15.77
C LEU A 715 12.25 -11.23 -14.88
N ILE A 716 13.37 -10.52 -14.99
CA ILE A 716 13.63 -9.31 -14.19
C ILE A 716 13.71 -8.12 -15.14
N GLY A 717 12.70 -7.27 -15.17
CA GLY A 717 12.65 -6.09 -16.03
C GLY A 717 11.21 -5.60 -16.24
N LYS A 718 11.03 -4.48 -16.95
CA LYS A 718 9.69 -3.95 -17.22
C LYS A 718 8.85 -4.98 -17.98
N PRO A 719 7.56 -5.18 -17.64
CA PRO A 719 6.67 -6.08 -18.39
C PRO A 719 6.57 -5.74 -19.88
N SER A 720 6.71 -4.46 -20.25
CA SER A 720 6.78 -4.02 -21.65
C SER A 720 7.95 -4.62 -22.44
N ASN A 721 9.00 -5.10 -21.75
CA ASN A 721 10.18 -5.72 -22.34
C ASN A 721 10.11 -7.25 -22.36
N PHE A 722 9.13 -7.87 -21.68
CA PHE A 722 8.97 -9.33 -21.64
C PHE A 722 8.96 -9.98 -23.03
N PRO A 723 8.30 -9.39 -24.06
CA PRO A 723 8.43 -9.84 -25.44
C PRO A 723 9.87 -10.11 -25.91
N GLN A 724 10.77 -9.16 -25.68
CA GLN A 724 12.17 -9.25 -26.09
C GLN A 724 12.93 -10.26 -25.22
N LEU A 725 12.60 -10.35 -23.93
CA LEU A 725 13.21 -11.31 -23.00
C LEU A 725 12.81 -12.76 -23.32
N ILE A 726 11.53 -13.03 -23.58
CA ILE A 726 11.03 -14.35 -23.99
C ILE A 726 11.65 -14.76 -25.33
N ARG A 727 11.81 -13.81 -26.26
CA ARG A 727 12.50 -14.07 -27.52
C ARG A 727 13.97 -14.47 -27.31
N SER A 728 14.65 -13.86 -26.34
CA SER A 728 16.00 -14.26 -25.93
C SER A 728 16.03 -15.70 -25.41
N ALA A 729 15.06 -16.08 -24.56
CA ALA A 729 14.90 -17.45 -24.06
C ALA A 729 14.68 -18.46 -25.20
N LEU A 730 13.77 -18.17 -26.13
CA LEU A 730 13.49 -19.00 -27.31
C LEU A 730 14.71 -19.18 -28.22
N ARG A 731 15.53 -18.13 -28.36
CA ARG A 731 16.79 -18.22 -29.10
C ARG A 731 17.77 -19.15 -28.41
N GLN A 732 17.90 -19.09 -27.08
CA GLN A 732 18.76 -20.00 -26.33
C GLN A 732 18.29 -21.44 -26.47
N ALA A 733 16.98 -21.68 -26.37
CA ALA A 733 16.40 -23.00 -26.57
C ALA A 733 16.73 -23.54 -27.97
N TYR A 734 16.63 -22.71 -29.01
CA TYR A 734 17.02 -23.08 -30.37
C TYR A 734 18.51 -23.46 -30.47
N LEU A 735 19.41 -22.67 -29.86
CA LEU A 735 20.85 -22.95 -29.85
C LEU A 735 21.19 -24.25 -29.11
N LEU A 736 20.44 -24.58 -28.06
CA LEU A 736 20.56 -25.82 -27.30
C LEU A 736 19.83 -27.01 -27.95
N GLY A 737 19.12 -26.82 -29.06
CA GLY A 737 18.36 -27.87 -29.73
C GLY A 737 17.10 -28.31 -28.96
N ARG A 738 16.53 -27.45 -28.12
CA ARG A 738 15.32 -27.71 -27.34
C ARG A 738 14.07 -27.38 -28.17
N GLN A 739 13.03 -28.20 -28.04
CA GLN A 739 11.81 -28.11 -28.85
C GLN A 739 10.80 -27.08 -28.31
N ARG A 740 10.88 -26.73 -27.02
CA ARG A 740 9.99 -25.77 -26.37
C ARG A 740 10.69 -24.97 -25.29
N VAL A 741 10.15 -23.78 -25.02
CA VAL A 741 10.38 -23.01 -23.79
C VAL A 741 9.09 -23.06 -22.98
N PHE A 742 9.19 -23.16 -21.66
CA PHE A 742 8.02 -23.05 -20.79
C PHE A 742 8.33 -22.25 -19.53
N ALA A 743 7.32 -21.59 -18.97
CA ALA A 743 7.45 -20.78 -17.76
C ALA A 743 6.28 -21.06 -16.82
N TRP A 744 6.57 -21.07 -15.52
CA TRP A 744 5.54 -21.00 -14.49
C TRP A 744 5.27 -19.54 -14.15
N SER A 745 4.00 -19.18 -14.03
CA SER A 745 3.56 -17.86 -13.58
C SER A 745 2.20 -17.92 -12.89
N THR A 746 1.87 -16.93 -12.08
CA THR A 746 0.52 -16.75 -11.53
C THR A 746 -0.53 -16.55 -12.64
N LEU A 747 -1.73 -17.09 -12.42
CA LEU A 747 -2.84 -17.08 -13.38
C LEU A 747 -3.32 -15.66 -13.64
N SER A 748 -3.38 -14.84 -12.59
CA SER A 748 -3.75 -13.42 -12.63
C SER A 748 -2.89 -12.59 -13.61
N HIS A 749 -1.60 -12.90 -13.72
CA HIS A 749 -0.65 -12.19 -14.59
C HIS A 749 -0.31 -12.91 -15.89
N GLN A 750 -1.04 -13.97 -16.27
CA GLN A 750 -0.76 -14.73 -17.50
C GLN A 750 -0.71 -13.86 -18.77
N HIS A 751 -1.47 -12.77 -18.80
CA HIS A 751 -1.54 -11.83 -19.92
C HIS A 751 -0.17 -11.21 -20.27
N LEU A 752 0.74 -11.09 -19.29
CA LEU A 752 2.09 -10.57 -19.49
C LEU A 752 2.98 -11.51 -20.32
N LEU A 753 2.63 -12.80 -20.39
CA LEU A 753 3.39 -13.85 -21.09
C LEU A 753 2.71 -14.30 -22.41
N GLN A 754 1.41 -14.03 -22.59
CA GLN A 754 0.62 -14.53 -23.72
C GLN A 754 0.87 -13.83 -25.06
N GLY A 755 1.51 -12.66 -25.09
CA GLY A 755 1.74 -11.86 -26.31
C GLY A 755 2.54 -12.53 -27.44
N TRP A 756 3.06 -13.76 -27.23
CA TRP A 756 3.93 -14.50 -28.18
C TRP A 756 3.37 -15.83 -28.68
N ARG A 757 2.05 -16.00 -28.72
CA ARG A 757 1.39 -17.27 -29.12
C ARG A 757 1.75 -18.44 -28.20
N GLY A 758 2.05 -18.15 -26.93
CA GLY A 758 2.22 -19.17 -25.91
C GLY A 758 0.87 -19.82 -25.59
N VAL A 759 0.89 -21.12 -25.30
CA VAL A 759 -0.29 -21.85 -24.81
C VAL A 759 -0.15 -21.93 -23.30
N THR A 760 -1.10 -21.34 -22.58
CA THR A 760 -1.13 -21.33 -21.12
C THR A 760 -2.12 -22.37 -20.61
N THR A 761 -1.69 -23.20 -19.67
CA THR A 761 -2.52 -24.20 -19.00
C THR A 761 -2.36 -24.09 -17.48
N PRO A 762 -3.45 -24.00 -16.69
CA PRO A 762 -3.37 -24.11 -15.24
C PRO A 762 -2.77 -25.45 -14.81
N ILE A 763 -1.97 -25.44 -13.76
CA ILE A 763 -1.41 -26.67 -13.16
C ILE A 763 -1.92 -26.82 -11.72
N ASP A 764 -1.77 -28.03 -11.14
CA ASP A 764 -2.23 -28.33 -9.79
C ASP A 764 -1.30 -27.77 -8.69
N VAL A 765 -1.10 -26.45 -8.72
CA VAL A 765 -0.32 -25.70 -7.75
C VAL A 765 -1.06 -24.40 -7.47
N TRP A 766 -1.40 -24.18 -6.21
CA TRP A 766 -2.20 -23.05 -5.76
C TRP A 766 -1.39 -22.11 -4.89
N ILE A 767 -1.81 -20.84 -4.82
CA ILE A 767 -1.25 -19.85 -3.90
C ILE A 767 -2.25 -19.62 -2.77
N PRO A 768 -1.92 -19.99 -1.52
CA PRO A 768 -2.78 -19.79 -0.37
C PRO A 768 -2.48 -18.46 0.32
N ALA A 769 -3.51 -17.88 0.94
CA ALA A 769 -3.39 -16.89 1.99
C ALA A 769 -3.69 -17.54 3.35
N ASN A 770 -2.89 -17.20 4.36
CA ASN A 770 -3.14 -17.53 5.75
C ASN A 770 -4.41 -16.83 6.25
N VAL A 771 -5.36 -17.61 6.77
CA VAL A 771 -6.58 -17.10 7.43
C VAL A 771 -6.70 -17.56 8.89
N TRP A 772 -5.69 -18.30 9.39
CA TRP A 772 -5.62 -18.79 10.77
C TRP A 772 -5.27 -17.66 11.75
N SER A 773 -4.33 -16.80 11.35
CA SER A 773 -3.83 -15.72 12.19
C SER A 773 -4.19 -14.35 11.63
N ASN A 774 -4.12 -13.34 12.48
CA ASN A 774 -4.41 -11.96 12.10
C ASN A 774 -3.40 -11.47 11.04
N GLY A 775 -3.88 -11.13 9.84
CA GLY A 775 -3.06 -10.70 8.71
C GLY A 775 -3.92 -10.10 7.59
N PRO A 776 -3.32 -9.77 6.43
CA PRO A 776 -4.06 -9.33 5.25
C PRO A 776 -5.10 -10.38 4.86
N THR A 777 -6.33 -9.93 4.60
CA THR A 777 -7.41 -10.83 4.21
C THR A 777 -7.09 -11.52 2.88
N ALA A 778 -7.58 -12.73 2.66
CA ALA A 778 -7.40 -13.44 1.40
C ALA A 778 -7.88 -12.60 0.21
N GLU A 779 -8.99 -11.87 0.37
CA GLU A 779 -9.53 -10.93 -0.61
C GLU A 779 -8.52 -9.81 -0.94
N SER A 780 -7.77 -9.33 0.05
CA SER A 780 -6.74 -8.31 -0.16
C SER A 780 -5.48 -8.84 -0.85
N LEU A 781 -5.31 -10.15 -0.98
CA LEU A 781 -4.17 -10.80 -1.64
C LEU A 781 -4.55 -11.48 -2.96
N GLN A 782 -5.86 -11.55 -3.24
CA GLN A 782 -6.42 -12.16 -4.44
C GLN A 782 -5.83 -11.53 -5.69
N ASP A 783 -5.31 -12.37 -6.59
CA ASP A 783 -4.79 -11.99 -7.91
C ASP A 783 -3.65 -10.94 -7.88
N GLN A 784 -2.97 -10.76 -6.74
CA GLN A 784 -1.91 -9.75 -6.60
C GLN A 784 -0.50 -10.31 -6.73
N TRP A 785 -0.30 -11.61 -6.50
CA TRP A 785 1.03 -12.21 -6.51
C TRP A 785 1.59 -12.31 -7.93
N TRP A 786 2.81 -11.82 -8.12
CA TRP A 786 3.63 -12.18 -9.28
C TRP A 786 4.73 -13.14 -8.82
N LEU A 787 4.49 -14.41 -9.09
CA LEU A 787 5.41 -15.50 -8.78
C LEU A 787 5.76 -16.26 -10.06
N MET A 788 7.02 -16.63 -10.20
CA MET A 788 7.53 -17.49 -11.26
C MET A 788 8.24 -18.72 -10.69
N GLY A 789 8.81 -19.57 -11.55
CA GLY A 789 9.57 -20.75 -11.11
C GLY A 789 10.71 -20.41 -10.14
N GLY A 790 11.31 -19.22 -10.26
CA GLY A 790 12.34 -18.70 -9.37
C GLY A 790 11.95 -18.60 -7.90
N ASP A 791 10.65 -18.41 -7.63
CA ASP A 791 10.07 -18.31 -6.29
C ASP A 791 9.82 -19.68 -5.64
N THR A 792 10.08 -20.78 -6.36
CA THR A 792 9.85 -22.15 -5.87
C THR A 792 11.16 -22.89 -5.57
N ASP A 793 11.18 -23.70 -4.51
CA ASP A 793 12.31 -24.58 -4.14
C ASP A 793 12.09 -26.04 -4.55
N PHE A 794 10.89 -26.40 -5.00
CA PHE A 794 10.49 -27.78 -5.24
C PHE A 794 10.34 -28.03 -6.74
N ARG A 795 11.44 -28.37 -7.43
CA ARG A 795 11.38 -28.93 -8.79
C ARG A 795 12.69 -29.42 -9.39
#